data_AF-A0AAV5JHZ0-F1
#
_entry.id   AF-A0AAV5JHZ0-F1
#
_cell.length_a   1.000
_cell.length_b   1.000
_cell.length_c   1.000
_cell.angle_alpha   90.00
_cell.angle_beta   90.00
_cell.angle_gamma   90.00
#
_symmetry.space_group_name_H-M   'P 1'
#
loop_
_entity.id
_entity.type
_entity.pdbx_description
1 polymer ?
#
loop_
_entity_poly.entity_id
_entity_poly.type
_entity_poly.pdbx_seq_one_letter_code
_entity_poly.pdbx_strand_id
1 'polypeptide(L)'
;MIALGELEFRKAFLILNYIGSKKLEEAIPSADWIRNLKDLAMVEFESEYLSWDCARTNLYHCHVSLDGNLRFEGPYLDKTRTHLQRVLGDDNVLTVKFAEDGYDWKSLPRSHYPPAYIKILKEGIPVGLRRYHFFMFKDGGKEAKKKEQNISSVKCIFVRMESKASLDENQEYLLSGKTIKEARSMFMHVHTLPNVTQYMARLSLILSKSVELEIDLADVTVQRIADIPCLDENGNCVYDKDGNLCIHTDGTGFISEDLALKCLKNVIHGSYHNKENTEVTSSNMLCPDAQFMEPPLLIQCRLFHNGSAAKGTLLLNKKLPRGTIQLRDSMIKVHPDPKSSISTNNSLEVVATSKRPRRASLSRNLIALLSCGGVPEDFFMDVLKNALEDAQSAFSNRRAALRVSLNCGSMDDLSAARMILSGIPLDETSVQNESFVTSKEEKKGLKGGKIPVNDCYYLMGTADPTGILEKGEVCIILDNGQISGKVLVYRHPGLHFGDIHLLNARYVKELEDFVGQAKFAIFFPCKGPRSLSDQMAGGDLDGDMYFVSRNSQLLHYFEESSERWASKSSPLSVSNKKLGELSDGELEEELHQLFLRSTFQPRSSIGVAAHSWMAMMDRYLTLEDGDPTEKAHLKENILRLIDIYYDALDAPKKSGEQIEVPEELRVKVFPHYMVKKKNSYKSTSILGKIFDFVESYGEEKFSQKEIQKLPCLKMHPRSGGIESEVEGTARETPERYEQCFKPQWKRKE
;
A
#
# COMPACT_ATOMS: atom_id res chain seq x y z
N MET A 1 -13.83 9.70 -36.13
CA MET A 1 -14.57 9.10 -34.99
C MET A 1 -15.20 7.76 -35.31
N ILE A 2 -16.09 7.63 -36.32
CA ILE A 2 -16.68 6.32 -36.70
C ILE A 2 -15.61 5.26 -36.99
N ALA A 3 -14.62 5.58 -37.82
CA ALA A 3 -13.50 4.67 -38.10
C ALA A 3 -12.70 4.25 -36.85
N LEU A 4 -12.62 5.06 -35.79
CA LEU A 4 -12.01 4.66 -34.52
C LEU A 4 -12.89 3.68 -33.75
N GLY A 5 -14.22 3.81 -33.85
CA GLY A 5 -15.17 2.88 -33.23
C GLY A 5 -15.23 1.52 -33.91
N GLU A 6 -14.67 1.40 -35.12
CA GLU A 6 -14.52 0.13 -35.83
C GLU A 6 -13.26 -0.65 -35.39
N LEU A 7 -12.38 -0.03 -34.59
CA LEU A 7 -11.16 -0.64 -34.06
C LEU A 7 -11.36 -1.22 -32.65
N GLU A 8 -10.61 -2.28 -32.35
CA GLU A 8 -10.41 -2.76 -30.98
C GLU A 8 -10.00 -1.60 -30.07
N PHE A 9 -10.50 -1.59 -28.82
CA PHE A 9 -10.33 -0.45 -27.91
C PHE A 9 -8.87 -0.06 -27.74
N ARG A 10 -7.98 -1.04 -27.54
CA ARG A 10 -6.55 -0.80 -27.37
C ARG A 10 -5.92 -0.08 -28.56
N LYS A 11 -6.22 -0.49 -29.81
CA LYS A 11 -5.72 0.18 -31.03
C LYS A 11 -6.21 1.61 -31.10
N ALA A 12 -7.51 1.82 -30.87
CA ALA A 12 -8.10 3.16 -30.85
C ALA A 12 -7.45 4.05 -29.77
N PHE A 13 -7.20 3.50 -28.58
CA PHE A 13 -6.57 4.22 -27.48
C PHE A 13 -5.12 4.60 -27.80
N LEU A 14 -4.34 3.69 -28.38
CA LEU A 14 -2.96 3.95 -28.78
C LEU A 14 -2.88 5.08 -29.80
N ILE A 15 -3.78 5.11 -30.78
CA ILE A 15 -3.87 6.23 -31.72
C ILE A 15 -4.10 7.54 -30.95
N LEU A 16 -5.03 7.56 -29.99
CA LEU A 16 -5.30 8.74 -29.15
C LEU A 16 -4.11 9.13 -28.26
N ASN A 17 -3.29 8.18 -27.83
CA ASN A 17 -2.04 8.44 -27.12
C ASN A 17 -0.98 9.07 -28.06
N TYR A 18 -0.77 8.49 -29.24
CA TYR A 18 0.27 8.94 -30.19
C TYR A 18 0.02 10.34 -30.77
N ILE A 19 -1.23 10.73 -30.98
CA ILE A 19 -1.56 12.10 -31.41
C ILE A 19 -1.29 13.14 -30.31
N GLY A 20 -1.17 12.71 -29.06
CA GLY A 20 -0.94 13.56 -27.90
C GLY A 20 -2.09 14.54 -27.68
N SER A 21 -1.78 15.85 -27.68
CA SER A 21 -2.77 16.92 -27.52
C SER A 21 -3.26 17.51 -28.84
N LYS A 22 -2.87 16.92 -29.99
CA LYS A 22 -3.33 17.39 -31.31
C LYS A 22 -4.75 16.91 -31.59
N LYS A 23 -5.47 17.66 -32.42
CA LYS A 23 -6.77 17.20 -32.94
C LYS A 23 -6.57 16.00 -33.87
N LEU A 24 -7.53 15.09 -33.86
CA LEU A 24 -7.47 13.86 -34.65
C LEU A 24 -7.34 14.18 -36.15
N GLU A 25 -8.05 15.21 -36.60
CA GLU A 25 -8.08 15.69 -38.00
C GLU A 25 -6.75 16.30 -38.45
N GLU A 26 -5.93 16.78 -37.50
CA GLU A 26 -4.63 17.39 -37.78
C GLU A 26 -3.49 16.36 -37.76
N ALA A 27 -3.70 15.23 -37.08
CA ALA A 27 -2.67 14.23 -36.85
C ALA A 27 -2.81 12.95 -37.69
N ILE A 28 -4.00 12.66 -38.23
CA ILE A 28 -4.29 11.44 -39.00
C ILE A 28 -4.59 11.76 -40.47
N PRO A 29 -4.03 11.01 -41.44
CA PRO A 29 -4.20 11.30 -42.87
C PRO A 29 -5.64 11.19 -43.40
N SER A 30 -6.40 10.15 -43.01
CA SER A 30 -7.78 9.93 -43.45
C SER A 30 -8.51 8.91 -42.58
N ALA A 31 -9.84 8.84 -42.70
CA ALA A 31 -10.64 7.80 -42.04
C ALA A 31 -10.33 6.39 -42.56
N ASP A 32 -10.05 6.25 -43.86
CA ASP A 32 -9.73 4.97 -44.48
C ASP A 32 -8.37 4.43 -44.04
N TRP A 33 -7.42 5.33 -43.74
CA TRP A 33 -6.16 4.94 -43.12
C TRP A 33 -6.40 4.24 -41.77
N ILE A 34 -7.32 4.74 -40.94
CA ILE A 34 -7.67 4.10 -39.66
C ILE A 34 -8.29 2.72 -39.91
N ARG A 35 -9.17 2.59 -40.91
CA ARG A 35 -9.83 1.30 -41.23
C ARG A 35 -8.85 0.25 -41.70
N ASN A 36 -7.79 0.63 -42.42
CA ASN A 36 -6.74 -0.29 -42.85
C ASN A 36 -5.95 -0.89 -41.68
N LEU A 37 -6.01 -0.28 -40.48
CA LEU A 37 -5.36 -0.81 -39.28
C LEU A 37 -6.20 -1.86 -38.54
N LYS A 38 -7.47 -2.04 -38.94
CA LYS A 38 -8.43 -2.89 -38.26
C LYS A 38 -7.95 -4.34 -38.18
N ASP A 39 -7.48 -4.88 -39.30
CA ASP A 39 -7.15 -6.30 -39.45
C ASP A 39 -5.69 -6.63 -39.08
N LEU A 40 -4.86 -5.62 -38.74
CA LEU A 40 -3.49 -5.85 -38.30
C LEU A 40 -3.46 -6.57 -36.95
N ALA A 41 -2.59 -7.55 -36.77
CA ALA A 41 -2.37 -8.12 -35.44
C ALA A 41 -1.79 -7.04 -34.50
N MET A 42 -2.10 -7.10 -33.20
CA MET A 42 -1.55 -6.12 -32.23
C MET A 42 -0.02 -6.06 -32.25
N VAL A 43 0.64 -7.20 -32.44
CA VAL A 43 2.11 -7.29 -32.55
C VAL A 43 2.63 -6.52 -33.76
N GLU A 44 1.92 -6.59 -34.89
CA GLU A 44 2.29 -5.87 -36.12
C GLU A 44 1.99 -4.37 -35.99
N PHE A 45 0.85 -4.04 -35.37
CA PHE A 45 0.43 -2.67 -35.09
C PHE A 45 1.43 -1.93 -34.19
N GLU A 46 2.08 -2.63 -33.26
CA GLU A 46 3.07 -2.09 -32.32
C GLU A 46 4.53 -2.46 -32.68
N SER A 47 4.84 -2.92 -33.91
CA SER A 47 6.13 -3.58 -34.27
C SER A 47 7.42 -2.73 -34.24
N GLU A 48 7.46 -1.65 -33.47
CA GLU A 48 8.66 -1.25 -32.73
C GLU A 48 8.25 -1.12 -31.24
N TYR A 49 8.90 -1.93 -30.38
CA TYR A 49 8.85 -1.93 -28.91
C TYR A 49 7.89 -2.91 -28.18
N LEU A 50 8.53 -3.72 -27.33
CA LEU A 50 8.05 -4.54 -26.19
C LEU A 50 7.42 -5.92 -26.49
N SER A 51 7.93 -6.92 -25.76
CA SER A 51 7.32 -8.24 -25.60
C SER A 51 6.05 -8.12 -24.75
N TRP A 52 4.89 -8.16 -25.39
CA TRP A 52 3.58 -8.06 -24.74
C TRP A 52 3.10 -9.43 -24.27
N ASP A 53 3.38 -9.74 -23.00
CA ASP A 53 2.88 -10.94 -22.35
C ASP A 53 1.40 -10.75 -21.93
N CYS A 54 0.53 -11.68 -22.35
CA CYS A 54 -0.94 -11.60 -22.25
C CYS A 54 -1.46 -11.62 -20.79
N ALA A 55 -0.61 -11.95 -19.82
CA ALA A 55 -1.00 -12.11 -18.42
C ALA A 55 -0.99 -10.82 -17.57
N ARG A 56 -0.71 -9.65 -18.15
CA ARG A 56 -0.57 -8.37 -17.41
C ARG A 56 -1.78 -7.46 -17.56
N THR A 57 -2.03 -6.63 -16.53
CA THR A 57 -3.14 -5.68 -16.50
C THR A 57 -2.78 -4.42 -17.29
N ASN A 58 -3.68 -3.99 -18.18
CA ASN A 58 -3.53 -2.73 -18.92
C ASN A 58 -4.06 -1.56 -18.09
N LEU A 59 -3.23 -0.52 -17.93
CA LEU A 59 -3.59 0.72 -17.25
C LEU A 59 -3.70 1.87 -18.26
N TYR A 60 -4.91 2.38 -18.43
CA TYR A 60 -5.22 3.52 -19.29
C TYR A 60 -5.28 4.81 -18.49
N HIS A 61 -4.58 5.85 -18.96
CA HIS A 61 -4.50 7.13 -18.28
C HIS A 61 -5.00 8.27 -19.18
N CYS A 62 -5.62 9.27 -18.56
CA CYS A 62 -5.99 10.51 -19.21
C CYS A 62 -5.58 11.69 -18.32
N HIS A 63 -4.96 12.71 -18.92
CA HIS A 63 -4.63 13.96 -18.29
C HIS A 63 -5.56 15.05 -18.80
N VAL A 64 -6.08 15.84 -17.86
CA VAL A 64 -7.00 16.94 -18.12
C VAL A 64 -6.28 18.26 -17.82
N SER A 65 -6.12 19.11 -18.83
CA SER A 65 -5.57 20.46 -18.67
C SER A 65 -6.64 21.46 -18.21
N LEU A 66 -6.21 22.63 -17.73
CA LEU A 66 -7.10 23.68 -17.19
C LEU A 66 -8.18 24.16 -18.16
N ASP A 67 -7.89 24.14 -19.47
CA ASP A 67 -8.81 24.48 -20.56
C ASP A 67 -9.70 23.30 -21.00
N GLY A 68 -9.52 22.12 -20.40
CA GLY A 68 -10.31 20.92 -20.67
C GLY A 68 -9.78 20.04 -21.80
N ASN A 69 -8.58 20.31 -22.32
CA ASN A 69 -7.97 19.41 -23.30
C ASN A 69 -7.58 18.08 -22.63
N LEU A 70 -7.68 17.02 -23.42
CA LEU A 70 -7.44 15.66 -22.99
C LEU A 70 -6.14 15.16 -23.62
N ARG A 71 -5.31 14.52 -22.82
CA ARG A 71 -4.12 13.81 -23.29
C ARG A 71 -4.16 12.39 -22.75
N PHE A 72 -4.13 11.41 -23.64
CA PHE A 72 -4.16 10.00 -23.26
C PHE A 72 -2.73 9.46 -23.12
N GLU A 73 -2.53 8.56 -22.17
CA GLU A 73 -1.25 7.91 -21.90
C GLU A 73 -1.44 6.43 -21.57
N GLY A 74 -0.50 5.60 -22.04
CA GLY A 74 -0.55 4.15 -21.90
C GLY A 74 -1.03 3.42 -23.18
N PRO A 75 -1.45 2.14 -23.07
CA PRO A 75 -1.57 1.36 -21.84
C PRO A 75 -0.22 1.10 -21.17
N TYR A 76 -0.18 1.23 -19.85
CA TYR A 76 0.96 0.76 -19.04
C TYR A 76 0.64 -0.64 -18.50
N LEU A 77 1.65 -1.52 -18.43
CA LEU A 77 1.47 -2.86 -17.88
C LEU A 77 1.74 -2.89 -16.38
N ASP A 78 0.79 -3.39 -15.60
CA ASP A 78 0.94 -3.67 -14.17
C ASP A 78 0.81 -5.17 -13.91
N LYS A 79 1.58 -5.68 -12.93
CA LYS A 79 1.52 -7.08 -12.47
C LYS A 79 0.34 -7.33 -11.52
N THR A 80 -0.24 -6.25 -10.99
CA THR A 80 -1.33 -6.27 -10.02
C THR A 80 -2.62 -5.80 -10.66
N ARG A 81 -3.73 -6.39 -10.23
CA ARG A 81 -5.07 -6.05 -10.70
C ARG A 81 -5.98 -5.71 -9.53
N THR A 82 -6.99 -4.89 -9.79
CA THR A 82 -8.01 -4.51 -8.80
C THR A 82 -9.31 -5.27 -9.04
N HIS A 83 -10.16 -5.34 -8.02
CA HIS A 83 -11.48 -5.97 -8.15
C HIS A 83 -12.34 -5.24 -9.20
N LEU A 84 -12.26 -3.90 -9.25
CA LEU A 84 -12.90 -3.10 -10.29
C LEU A 84 -12.52 -3.56 -11.71
N GLN A 85 -11.23 -3.77 -11.96
CA GLN A 85 -10.73 -4.21 -13.27
C GLN A 85 -11.08 -5.65 -13.58
N ARG A 86 -11.10 -6.55 -12.59
CA ARG A 86 -11.55 -7.93 -12.78
C ARG A 86 -13.02 -8.01 -13.21
N VAL A 87 -13.88 -7.22 -12.58
CA VAL A 87 -15.32 -7.20 -12.88
C VAL A 87 -15.62 -6.46 -14.18
N LEU A 88 -15.04 -5.27 -14.40
CA LEU A 88 -15.36 -4.45 -15.58
C LEU A 88 -14.53 -4.78 -16.81
N GLY A 89 -13.35 -5.39 -16.66
CA GLY A 89 -12.33 -5.43 -17.69
C GLY A 89 -11.48 -4.15 -17.73
N ASP A 90 -10.23 -4.30 -18.13
CA ASP A 90 -9.23 -3.23 -18.10
C ASP A 90 -9.62 -2.07 -19.03
N ASP A 91 -10.16 -2.41 -20.20
CA ASP A 91 -10.63 -1.50 -21.25
C ASP A 91 -11.84 -0.67 -20.86
N ASN A 92 -12.40 -0.86 -19.67
CA ASN A 92 -13.57 -0.11 -19.18
C ASN A 92 -13.22 0.78 -17.98
N VAL A 93 -11.93 0.88 -17.62
CA VAL A 93 -11.43 1.67 -16.48
C VAL A 93 -10.38 2.68 -16.96
N LEU A 94 -10.62 3.97 -16.70
CA LEU A 94 -9.73 5.06 -17.05
C LEU A 94 -9.27 5.80 -15.79
N THR A 95 -7.95 5.86 -15.57
CA THR A 95 -7.37 6.69 -14.50
C THR A 95 -7.19 8.11 -15.01
N VAL A 96 -7.81 9.08 -14.36
CA VAL A 96 -7.79 10.48 -14.77
C VAL A 96 -6.97 11.32 -13.79
N LYS A 97 -6.07 12.12 -14.32
CA LYS A 97 -5.23 13.08 -13.59
C LYS A 97 -5.60 14.49 -14.05
N PHE A 98 -5.84 15.39 -13.11
CA PHE A 98 -6.14 16.79 -13.40
C PHE A 98 -4.89 17.64 -13.12
N ALA A 99 -4.62 18.61 -14.01
CA ALA A 99 -3.47 19.50 -13.88
C ALA A 99 -3.60 20.42 -12.65
N GLU A 100 -2.49 20.64 -11.94
CA GLU A 100 -2.41 21.53 -10.76
C GLU A 100 -1.60 22.82 -11.03
N ASP A 101 -1.05 23.01 -12.23
CA ASP A 101 -0.06 24.04 -12.55
C ASP A 101 -0.50 25.50 -12.28
N GLY A 102 0.40 26.25 -11.63
CA GLY A 102 0.49 27.72 -11.69
C GLY A 102 -0.55 28.55 -10.93
N TYR A 103 -1.58 27.93 -10.36
CA TYR A 103 -2.63 28.63 -9.61
C TYR A 103 -2.52 28.39 -8.09
N ASP A 104 -2.72 29.45 -7.29
CA ASP A 104 -2.86 29.31 -5.84
C ASP A 104 -4.27 28.82 -5.48
N TRP A 105 -4.48 27.51 -5.64
CA TRP A 105 -5.76 26.85 -5.34
C TRP A 105 -6.22 26.99 -3.88
N LYS A 106 -5.32 27.41 -2.97
CA LYS A 106 -5.59 27.58 -1.54
C LYS A 106 -6.31 28.89 -1.20
N SER A 107 -6.25 29.88 -2.07
CA SER A 107 -6.89 31.20 -1.87
C SER A 107 -8.23 31.37 -2.61
N LEU A 108 -8.63 30.41 -3.44
CA LEU A 108 -9.87 30.48 -4.22
C LEU A 108 -11.13 30.16 -3.37
N PRO A 109 -12.22 30.96 -3.51
CA PRO A 109 -13.51 30.63 -2.91
C PRO A 109 -14.03 29.27 -3.40
N ARG A 110 -14.82 28.59 -2.56
CA ARG A 110 -15.41 27.25 -2.79
C ARG A 110 -16.18 27.08 -4.12
N SER A 111 -16.45 28.15 -4.86
CA SER A 111 -17.28 28.20 -6.07
C SER A 111 -16.52 28.37 -7.40
N HIS A 112 -15.19 28.38 -7.41
CA HIS A 112 -14.38 28.75 -8.60
C HIS A 112 -13.42 27.64 -9.08
N TYR A 113 -13.86 26.39 -9.10
CA TYR A 113 -13.13 25.36 -9.87
C TYR A 113 -13.25 25.63 -11.37
N PRO A 114 -12.26 25.26 -12.21
CA PRO A 114 -12.33 25.45 -13.64
C PRO A 114 -13.64 24.87 -14.21
N PRO A 115 -14.43 25.63 -14.99
CA PRO A 115 -15.69 25.15 -15.57
C PRO A 115 -15.49 23.88 -16.40
N ALA A 116 -14.33 23.73 -17.04
CA ALA A 116 -13.95 22.53 -17.77
C ALA A 116 -13.91 21.27 -16.89
N TYR A 117 -13.41 21.37 -15.65
CA TYR A 117 -13.33 20.22 -14.73
C TYR A 117 -14.73 19.80 -14.28
N ILE A 118 -15.57 20.77 -13.92
CA ILE A 118 -16.98 20.53 -13.54
C ILE A 118 -17.72 19.87 -14.71
N LYS A 119 -17.51 20.38 -15.94
CA LYS A 119 -18.09 19.82 -17.14
C LYS A 119 -17.66 18.37 -17.37
N ILE A 120 -16.38 18.06 -17.25
CA ILE A 120 -15.83 16.70 -17.43
C ILE A 120 -16.39 15.73 -16.38
N LEU A 121 -16.51 16.16 -15.12
CA LEU A 121 -17.10 15.34 -14.07
C LEU A 121 -18.58 15.02 -14.35
N LYS A 122 -19.34 16.00 -14.87
CA LYS A 122 -20.77 15.85 -15.19
C LYS A 122 -21.05 15.06 -16.47
N GLU A 123 -20.33 15.38 -17.54
CA GLU A 123 -20.60 14.86 -18.90
C GLU A 123 -19.75 13.64 -19.28
N GLY A 124 -18.70 13.37 -18.52
CA GLY A 124 -17.75 12.31 -18.80
C GLY A 124 -16.69 12.66 -19.87
N ILE A 125 -15.75 11.75 -20.06
CA ILE A 125 -14.64 11.84 -20.99
C ILE A 125 -14.93 10.96 -22.21
N PRO A 126 -14.96 11.52 -23.44
CA PRO A 126 -15.03 10.73 -24.65
C PRO A 126 -13.67 10.09 -24.97
N VAL A 127 -13.66 8.78 -25.18
CA VAL A 127 -12.53 8.01 -25.69
C VAL A 127 -12.98 7.32 -26.97
N GLY A 128 -12.78 8.00 -28.11
CA GLY A 128 -13.42 7.59 -29.35
C GLY A 128 -14.94 7.71 -29.25
N LEU A 129 -15.67 6.64 -29.58
CA LEU A 129 -17.13 6.56 -29.45
C LEU A 129 -17.62 5.97 -28.11
N ARG A 130 -16.71 5.75 -27.16
CA ARG A 130 -16.99 5.28 -25.81
C ARG A 130 -16.94 6.46 -24.84
N ARG A 131 -17.83 6.52 -23.86
CA ARG A 131 -17.89 7.60 -22.87
C ARG A 131 -17.69 7.07 -21.46
N TYR A 132 -16.74 7.68 -20.79
CA TYR A 132 -16.30 7.33 -19.45
C TYR A 132 -16.81 8.36 -18.46
N HIS A 133 -17.46 7.94 -17.39
CA HIS A 133 -18.05 8.82 -16.38
C HIS A 133 -17.34 8.69 -15.05
N PHE A 134 -17.35 9.77 -14.26
CA PHE A 134 -16.74 9.79 -12.93
C PHE A 134 -17.32 8.67 -12.07
N PHE A 135 -16.44 7.86 -11.48
CA PHE A 135 -16.86 6.70 -10.70
C PHE A 135 -16.44 6.80 -9.24
N MET A 136 -15.18 7.15 -8.97
CA MET A 136 -14.66 7.37 -7.62
C MET A 136 -13.29 8.04 -7.64
N PHE A 137 -12.77 8.40 -6.47
CA PHE A 137 -11.39 8.85 -6.31
C PHE A 137 -10.75 8.31 -5.02
N LYS A 138 -9.41 8.32 -4.97
CA LYS A 138 -8.61 7.90 -3.82
C LYS A 138 -7.30 8.68 -3.76
N ASP A 139 -6.78 8.99 -2.57
CA ASP A 139 -5.41 9.54 -2.44
C ASP A 139 -4.39 8.55 -3.05
N GLY A 140 -3.53 9.01 -3.95
CA GLY A 140 -2.59 8.20 -4.74
C GLY A 140 -1.35 7.73 -3.96
N GLY A 141 -1.35 7.90 -2.63
CA GLY A 141 -0.39 7.27 -1.73
C GLY A 141 1.03 7.86 -1.79
N LYS A 142 1.98 7.16 -1.14
CA LYS A 142 3.37 7.65 -0.95
C LYS A 142 4.20 7.71 -2.25
N GLU A 143 3.85 6.92 -3.27
CA GLU A 143 4.62 6.84 -4.53
C GLU A 143 4.28 7.98 -5.51
N ALA A 144 3.00 8.36 -5.62
CA ALA A 144 2.59 9.49 -6.45
C ALA A 144 3.22 10.82 -5.96
N LYS A 145 3.32 10.99 -4.63
CA LYS A 145 3.89 12.20 -3.99
C LYS A 145 5.40 12.39 -4.21
N LYS A 146 6.12 11.39 -4.74
CA LYS A 146 7.57 11.46 -4.98
C LYS A 146 7.96 11.72 -6.45
N LYS A 147 7.08 11.43 -7.41
CA LYS A 147 7.46 11.35 -8.84
C LYS A 147 7.04 12.56 -9.70
N GLU A 148 6.00 13.30 -9.33
CA GLU A 148 5.44 14.36 -10.20
C GLU A 148 5.19 15.63 -9.38
N GLN A 149 5.89 16.74 -9.68
CA GLN A 149 5.80 17.98 -8.89
C GLN A 149 4.59 18.86 -9.24
N ASN A 150 3.83 18.53 -10.28
CA ASN A 150 2.84 19.42 -10.92
C ASN A 150 1.47 18.76 -11.24
N ILE A 151 1.24 17.52 -10.81
CA ILE A 151 0.02 16.76 -11.13
C ILE A 151 -0.59 16.21 -9.85
N SER A 152 -1.92 16.17 -9.78
CA SER A 152 -2.58 15.74 -8.56
C SER A 152 -2.18 14.35 -8.12
N SER A 153 -1.82 14.26 -6.84
CA SER A 153 -1.59 12.99 -6.17
C SER A 153 -2.87 12.18 -5.99
N VAL A 154 -4.07 12.75 -6.18
CA VAL A 154 -5.34 12.04 -6.09
C VAL A 154 -5.59 11.23 -7.36
N LYS A 155 -5.79 9.92 -7.21
CA LYS A 155 -6.15 9.01 -8.30
C LYS A 155 -7.67 9.08 -8.53
N CYS A 156 -8.10 9.73 -9.60
CA CYS A 156 -9.50 9.77 -10.02
C CYS A 156 -9.78 8.65 -11.03
N ILE A 157 -10.90 7.96 -10.89
CA ILE A 157 -11.27 6.82 -11.72
C ILE A 157 -12.58 7.11 -12.43
N PHE A 158 -12.56 6.95 -13.75
CA PHE A 158 -13.72 6.99 -14.60
C PHE A 158 -13.96 5.59 -15.19
N VAL A 159 -15.22 5.22 -15.38
CA VAL A 159 -15.61 3.92 -15.98
C VAL A 159 -16.46 4.14 -17.20
N ARG A 160 -16.36 3.24 -18.17
CA ARG A 160 -17.19 3.29 -19.38
C ARG A 160 -18.65 3.00 -19.02
N MET A 161 -19.54 3.96 -19.32
CA MET A 161 -20.99 3.80 -19.11
C MET A 161 -21.79 3.83 -20.41
N GLU A 162 -21.21 4.38 -21.48
CA GLU A 162 -21.88 4.49 -22.78
C GLU A 162 -20.93 4.10 -23.91
N SER A 163 -21.48 3.54 -24.97
CA SER A 163 -20.76 3.39 -26.24
C SER A 163 -21.70 3.48 -27.43
N LYS A 164 -21.19 4.11 -28.49
CA LYS A 164 -21.77 4.12 -29.84
C LYS A 164 -20.81 3.49 -30.86
N ALA A 165 -19.81 2.75 -30.40
CA ALA A 165 -18.88 2.07 -31.28
C ALA A 165 -19.56 0.82 -31.87
N SER A 166 -19.45 0.63 -33.19
CA SER A 166 -20.11 -0.47 -33.91
C SER A 166 -19.70 -1.86 -33.40
N LEU A 167 -18.46 -2.02 -32.93
CA LEU A 167 -17.99 -3.26 -32.30
C LEU A 167 -18.74 -3.60 -30.99
N ASP A 168 -19.29 -2.59 -30.32
CA ASP A 168 -19.99 -2.76 -29.05
C ASP A 168 -21.52 -2.88 -29.24
N GLU A 169 -22.07 -2.57 -30.42
CA GLU A 169 -23.52 -2.61 -30.69
C GLU A 169 -24.11 -4.02 -30.57
N ASN A 170 -23.29 -5.06 -30.83
CA ASN A 170 -23.70 -6.46 -30.74
C ASN A 170 -23.20 -7.15 -29.45
N GLN A 171 -22.54 -6.42 -28.54
CA GLN A 171 -22.02 -6.94 -27.28
C GLN A 171 -22.45 -6.03 -26.12
N GLU A 172 -23.45 -6.46 -25.35
CA GLU A 172 -23.78 -5.79 -24.09
C GLU A 172 -22.59 -5.89 -23.13
N TYR A 173 -21.95 -4.75 -22.85
CA TYR A 173 -20.94 -4.65 -21.80
C TYR A 173 -21.64 -4.42 -20.45
N LEU A 174 -20.99 -4.84 -19.36
CA LEU A 174 -21.61 -5.02 -18.03
C LEU A 174 -22.43 -3.82 -17.51
N LEU A 175 -21.99 -2.60 -17.81
CA LEU A 175 -22.61 -1.36 -17.34
C LEU A 175 -23.57 -0.71 -18.34
N SER A 176 -23.82 -1.34 -19.49
CA SER A 176 -24.74 -0.83 -20.51
C SER A 176 -26.14 -0.60 -19.94
N GLY A 177 -26.70 0.59 -20.16
CA GLY A 177 -28.03 0.98 -19.70
C GLY A 177 -28.18 1.17 -18.18
N LYS A 178 -27.09 1.04 -17.41
CA LYS A 178 -27.10 1.26 -15.95
C LYS A 178 -26.82 2.71 -15.60
N THR A 179 -27.40 3.16 -14.51
CA THR A 179 -27.00 4.39 -13.83
C THR A 179 -25.67 4.19 -13.09
N ILE A 180 -24.97 5.29 -12.75
CA ILE A 180 -23.75 5.24 -11.93
C ILE A 180 -24.01 4.61 -10.56
N LYS A 181 -25.17 4.89 -9.96
CA LYS A 181 -25.59 4.30 -8.69
C LYS A 181 -25.72 2.78 -8.79
N GLU A 182 -26.37 2.29 -9.83
CA GLU A 182 -26.49 0.85 -10.07
C GLU A 182 -25.11 0.23 -10.30
N ALA A 183 -24.27 0.87 -11.11
CA ALA A 183 -22.91 0.42 -11.37
C ALA A 183 -22.05 0.30 -10.11
N ARG A 184 -22.12 1.27 -9.18
CA ARG A 184 -21.45 1.19 -7.87
C ARG A 184 -22.07 0.11 -6.98
N SER A 185 -23.39 -0.05 -7.05
CA SER A 185 -24.14 -1.04 -6.25
C SER A 185 -23.86 -2.49 -6.64
N MET A 186 -23.38 -2.73 -7.86
CA MET A 186 -22.93 -4.07 -8.30
C MET A 186 -21.72 -4.60 -7.54
N PHE A 187 -20.97 -3.72 -6.85
CA PHE A 187 -19.81 -4.11 -6.03
C PHE A 187 -20.18 -4.24 -4.56
N MET A 188 -20.96 -3.28 -4.05
CA MET A 188 -21.45 -3.26 -2.68
C MET A 188 -22.61 -2.26 -2.56
N HIS A 189 -23.51 -2.45 -1.60
CA HIS A 189 -24.63 -1.54 -1.32
C HIS A 189 -24.17 -0.27 -0.60
N VAL A 190 -23.21 0.44 -1.20
CA VAL A 190 -22.51 1.62 -0.66
C VAL A 190 -23.46 2.77 -0.34
N HIS A 191 -24.64 2.81 -0.98
CA HIS A 191 -25.70 3.79 -0.71
C HIS A 191 -26.31 3.67 0.70
N THR A 192 -26.06 2.58 1.42
CA THR A 192 -26.48 2.39 2.82
C THR A 192 -25.66 3.23 3.81
N LEU A 193 -24.54 3.81 3.37
CA LEU A 193 -23.64 4.57 4.23
C LEU A 193 -24.22 5.95 4.58
N PRO A 194 -23.89 6.48 5.77
CA PRO A 194 -24.55 7.68 6.30
C PRO A 194 -24.13 8.98 5.61
N ASN A 195 -22.93 9.06 5.03
CA ASN A 195 -22.41 10.29 4.42
C ASN A 195 -21.45 10.02 3.24
N VAL A 196 -21.23 11.06 2.41
CA VAL A 196 -20.42 11.00 1.18
C VAL A 196 -18.93 10.68 1.40
N THR A 197 -18.38 11.06 2.56
CA THR A 197 -16.97 10.77 2.87
C THR A 197 -16.78 9.29 3.14
N GLN A 198 -17.64 8.70 3.98
CA GLN A 198 -17.65 7.26 4.21
C GLN A 198 -17.97 6.51 2.92
N TYR A 199 -18.94 7.00 2.13
CA TYR A 199 -19.28 6.44 0.82
C TYR A 199 -18.04 6.26 -0.06
N MET A 200 -17.28 7.32 -0.30
CA MET A 200 -16.07 7.24 -1.14
C MET A 200 -14.95 6.43 -0.50
N ALA A 201 -14.76 6.57 0.82
CA ALA A 201 -13.74 5.79 1.54
C ALA A 201 -13.99 4.28 1.43
N ARG A 202 -15.25 3.82 1.57
CA ARG A 202 -15.60 2.39 1.46
C ARG A 202 -15.65 1.90 0.03
N LEU A 203 -16.16 2.71 -0.90
CA LEU A 203 -16.15 2.38 -2.33
C LEU A 203 -14.71 2.12 -2.83
N SER A 204 -13.73 2.87 -2.32
CA SER A 204 -12.32 2.71 -2.67
C SER A 204 -11.71 1.31 -2.37
N LEU A 205 -12.42 0.46 -1.62
CA LEU A 205 -12.00 -0.92 -1.34
C LEU A 205 -11.83 -1.73 -2.63
N ILE A 206 -12.63 -1.48 -3.67
CA ILE A 206 -12.54 -2.20 -4.95
C ILE A 206 -11.29 -1.83 -5.77
N LEU A 207 -10.59 -0.75 -5.38
CA LEU A 207 -9.30 -0.34 -5.95
C LEU A 207 -8.11 -0.94 -5.17
N SER A 208 -8.36 -1.84 -4.22
CA SER A 208 -7.28 -2.58 -3.57
C SER A 208 -6.57 -3.42 -4.61
N LYS A 209 -5.24 -3.29 -4.69
CA LYS A 209 -4.41 -4.26 -5.43
C LYS A 209 -4.51 -5.59 -4.69
N SER A 210 -5.09 -6.60 -5.34
CA SER A 210 -5.40 -7.89 -4.74
C SER A 210 -5.36 -9.01 -5.76
N VAL A 211 -5.23 -10.23 -5.25
CA VAL A 211 -5.41 -11.48 -5.98
C VAL A 211 -6.75 -12.07 -5.58
N GLU A 212 -7.60 -12.39 -6.54
CA GLU A 212 -8.84 -13.09 -6.27
C GLU A 212 -8.55 -14.54 -5.89
N LEU A 213 -9.12 -15.01 -4.79
CA LEU A 213 -9.05 -16.42 -4.41
C LEU A 213 -10.07 -17.19 -5.24
N GLU A 214 -9.62 -18.21 -5.97
CA GLU A 214 -10.47 -19.02 -6.86
C GLU A 214 -11.38 -19.96 -6.04
N ILE A 215 -12.51 -19.39 -5.58
CA ILE A 215 -13.55 -20.07 -4.83
C ILE A 215 -14.93 -19.70 -5.37
N ASP A 216 -15.85 -20.66 -5.39
CA ASP A 216 -17.25 -20.36 -5.56
C ASP A 216 -17.84 -19.93 -4.22
N LEU A 217 -18.16 -18.65 -4.08
CA LEU A 217 -18.75 -18.10 -2.86
C LEU A 217 -20.20 -18.55 -2.64
N ALA A 218 -20.87 -19.18 -3.63
CA ALA A 218 -22.18 -19.81 -3.44
C ALA A 218 -22.09 -21.07 -2.56
N ASP A 219 -20.96 -21.78 -2.64
CA ASP A 219 -20.69 -23.00 -1.86
C ASP A 219 -20.01 -22.71 -0.50
N VAL A 220 -19.66 -21.44 -0.23
CA VAL A 220 -18.98 -21.03 1.00
C VAL A 220 -19.98 -20.50 2.02
N THR A 221 -19.92 -21.07 3.22
CA THR A 221 -20.72 -20.61 4.35
C THR A 221 -20.05 -19.41 5.01
N VAL A 222 -20.59 -18.22 4.79
CA VAL A 222 -20.14 -16.98 5.45
C VAL A 222 -21.00 -16.73 6.69
N GLN A 223 -20.42 -16.91 7.88
CA GLN A 223 -21.08 -16.73 9.17
C GLN A 223 -20.67 -15.42 9.82
N ARG A 224 -21.57 -14.83 10.60
CA ARG A 224 -21.24 -13.71 11.48
C ARG A 224 -21.03 -14.20 12.90
N ILE A 225 -19.98 -13.70 13.55
CA ILE A 225 -19.66 -13.93 14.96
C ILE A 225 -19.51 -12.57 15.65
N ALA A 226 -19.91 -12.47 16.92
CA ALA A 226 -19.83 -11.21 17.66
C ALA A 226 -18.37 -10.81 17.94
N ASP A 227 -18.06 -9.52 17.94
CA ASP A 227 -16.79 -9.02 18.47
C ASP A 227 -16.67 -9.28 19.98
N ILE A 228 -15.42 -9.47 20.46
CA ILE A 228 -15.17 -9.68 21.90
C ILE A 228 -15.05 -8.29 22.57
N PRO A 229 -15.93 -7.95 23.53
CA PRO A 229 -15.91 -6.65 24.19
C PRO A 229 -14.70 -6.51 25.12
N CYS A 230 -14.20 -5.28 25.24
CA CYS A 230 -13.31 -4.88 26.31
C CYS A 230 -14.09 -4.75 27.61
N LEU A 231 -13.53 -5.26 28.71
CA LEU A 231 -14.17 -5.29 30.02
C LEU A 231 -13.32 -4.53 31.04
N ASP A 232 -13.98 -3.73 31.89
CA ASP A 232 -13.35 -3.10 33.05
C ASP A 232 -13.04 -4.12 34.16
N GLU A 233 -12.44 -3.65 35.25
CA GLU A 233 -12.07 -4.51 36.40
C GLU A 233 -13.29 -5.15 37.09
N ASN A 234 -14.49 -4.60 36.88
CA ASN A 234 -15.75 -5.10 37.42
C ASN A 234 -16.50 -6.01 36.43
N GLY A 235 -15.96 -6.23 35.22
CA GLY A 235 -16.58 -7.02 34.17
C GLY A 235 -17.61 -6.29 33.32
N ASN A 236 -17.69 -4.96 33.38
CA ASN A 236 -18.59 -4.17 32.55
C ASN A 236 -17.96 -3.83 31.20
N CYS A 237 -18.78 -3.74 30.15
CA CYS A 237 -18.36 -3.30 28.83
C CYS A 237 -17.81 -1.86 28.86
N VAL A 238 -16.64 -1.69 28.25
CA VAL A 238 -15.99 -0.37 28.08
C VAL A 238 -16.45 0.26 26.76
N TYR A 239 -16.75 1.55 26.79
CA TYR A 239 -17.14 2.32 25.62
C TYR A 239 -16.11 3.42 25.37
N ASP A 240 -15.88 3.72 24.09
CA ASP A 240 -15.04 4.84 23.67
C ASP A 240 -15.77 6.17 23.87
N LYS A 241 -15.05 7.27 23.61
CA LYS A 241 -15.58 8.63 23.71
C LYS A 241 -16.78 8.91 22.79
N ASP A 242 -16.89 8.17 21.69
CA ASP A 242 -17.95 8.31 20.71
C ASP A 242 -19.17 7.42 21.06
N GLY A 243 -19.11 6.69 22.18
CA GLY A 243 -20.13 5.77 22.65
C GLY A 243 -20.11 4.40 21.97
N ASN A 244 -19.08 4.08 21.21
CA ASN A 244 -18.93 2.76 20.60
C ASN A 244 -18.30 1.78 21.59
N LEU A 245 -18.72 0.53 21.52
CA LEU A 245 -18.16 -0.55 22.33
C LEU A 245 -16.68 -0.74 21.97
N CYS A 246 -15.79 -0.67 22.97
CA CYS A 246 -14.39 -1.05 22.80
C CYS A 246 -14.29 -2.57 22.63
N ILE A 247 -13.48 -3.05 21.68
CA ILE A 247 -13.40 -4.47 21.33
C ILE A 247 -11.95 -4.94 21.19
N HIS A 248 -11.72 -6.23 21.43
CA HIS A 248 -10.42 -6.90 21.30
C HIS A 248 -10.13 -7.45 19.90
N THR A 249 -11.16 -7.55 19.06
CA THR A 249 -11.12 -8.31 17.81
C THR A 249 -11.33 -7.45 16.56
N ASP A 250 -11.13 -6.14 16.66
CA ASP A 250 -11.39 -5.19 15.57
C ASP A 250 -10.65 -5.59 14.29
N GLY A 251 -11.40 -6.02 13.27
CA GLY A 251 -10.85 -6.32 11.95
C GLY A 251 -10.30 -7.73 11.75
N THR A 252 -10.50 -8.68 12.68
CA THR A 252 -10.03 -10.08 12.51
C THR A 252 -11.14 -11.13 12.66
N GLY A 253 -11.16 -12.09 11.73
CA GLY A 253 -12.12 -13.19 11.67
C GLY A 253 -11.43 -14.53 11.43
N PHE A 254 -12.18 -15.55 10.98
CA PHE A 254 -11.63 -16.89 10.76
C PHE A 254 -11.92 -17.43 9.36
N ILE A 255 -11.03 -18.31 8.90
CA ILE A 255 -11.20 -19.08 7.66
C ILE A 255 -10.87 -20.56 7.91
N SER A 256 -11.66 -21.45 7.32
CA SER A 256 -11.42 -22.89 7.39
C SER A 256 -10.15 -23.29 6.64
N GLU A 257 -9.53 -24.39 7.08
CA GLU A 257 -8.25 -24.87 6.55
C GLU A 257 -8.29 -25.14 5.04
N ASP A 258 -9.38 -25.73 4.55
CA ASP A 258 -9.54 -26.07 3.13
C ASP A 258 -9.62 -24.84 2.21
N LEU A 259 -10.20 -23.73 2.68
CA LEU A 259 -10.21 -22.48 1.94
C LEU A 259 -8.87 -21.76 2.03
N ALA A 260 -8.23 -21.76 3.22
CA ALA A 260 -6.91 -21.17 3.40
C ALA A 260 -5.84 -21.87 2.53
N LEU A 261 -5.95 -23.19 2.36
CA LEU A 261 -5.12 -24.00 1.47
C LEU A 261 -5.28 -23.65 -0.01
N LYS A 262 -6.30 -22.89 -0.43
CA LYS A 262 -6.34 -22.36 -1.81
C LYS A 262 -5.41 -21.17 -1.99
N CYS A 263 -4.91 -20.57 -0.90
CA CYS A 263 -3.99 -19.44 -0.90
C CYS A 263 -2.54 -19.90 -0.65
N LEU A 264 -2.03 -20.86 -1.42
CA LEU A 264 -0.71 -21.49 -1.18
C LEU A 264 0.48 -20.56 -1.47
N LYS A 265 0.33 -19.63 -2.40
CA LYS A 265 1.38 -18.68 -2.74
C LYS A 265 1.27 -17.45 -1.85
N ASN A 266 2.38 -17.09 -1.21
CA ASN A 266 2.45 -15.86 -0.42
C ASN A 266 2.05 -14.66 -1.27
N VAL A 267 1.03 -13.91 -0.84
CA VAL A 267 0.59 -12.70 -1.54
C VAL A 267 1.21 -11.49 -0.84
N ILE A 268 1.79 -10.57 -1.62
CA ILE A 268 2.33 -9.31 -1.14
C ILE A 268 1.75 -8.19 -2.00
N HIS A 269 0.99 -7.29 -1.38
CA HIS A 269 0.37 -6.13 -2.05
C HIS A 269 -0.41 -6.53 -3.31
N GLY A 270 -1.15 -7.65 -3.24
CA GLY A 270 -1.97 -8.14 -4.35
C GLY A 270 -1.19 -8.74 -5.51
N SER A 271 0.05 -9.18 -5.28
CA SER A 271 0.82 -9.97 -6.24
C SER A 271 1.33 -11.25 -5.57
N TYR A 272 1.34 -12.35 -6.31
CA TYR A 272 2.03 -13.55 -5.87
C TYR A 272 3.52 -13.27 -5.74
N HIS A 273 4.10 -13.63 -4.61
CA HIS A 273 5.54 -13.58 -4.43
C HIS A 273 6.16 -14.74 -5.20
N ASN A 274 6.98 -14.46 -6.22
CA ASN A 274 7.72 -15.47 -6.98
C ASN A 274 8.82 -16.13 -6.11
N LYS A 275 8.37 -17.03 -5.23
CA LYS A 275 9.09 -18.25 -4.88
C LYS A 275 8.31 -19.37 -5.54
N GLU A 276 9.00 -20.17 -6.37
CA GLU A 276 8.47 -21.29 -7.15
C GLU A 276 7.81 -20.92 -8.49
N ASN A 277 8.58 -20.29 -9.37
CA ASN A 277 8.59 -20.75 -10.76
C ASN A 277 9.67 -21.82 -10.86
N THR A 278 9.39 -23.00 -10.31
CA THR A 278 9.80 -24.22 -11.00
C THR A 278 8.57 -24.55 -11.84
N GLU A 279 8.64 -24.31 -13.13
CA GLU A 279 7.67 -24.86 -14.06
C GLU A 279 7.71 -26.37 -13.89
N VAL A 280 6.80 -26.91 -13.06
CA VAL A 280 6.38 -28.30 -13.19
C VAL A 280 5.51 -28.31 -14.44
N THR A 281 6.18 -28.33 -15.58
CA THR A 281 5.61 -28.80 -16.83
C THR A 281 5.00 -30.17 -16.53
N SER A 282 3.76 -30.35 -16.96
CA SER A 282 3.00 -31.58 -16.91
C SER A 282 3.78 -32.75 -17.52
N SER A 283 4.66 -33.37 -16.73
CA SER A 283 5.35 -34.61 -17.05
C SER A 283 5.80 -35.30 -15.77
N ASN A 284 4.99 -36.27 -15.33
CA ASN A 284 5.31 -37.45 -14.53
C ASN A 284 6.67 -37.51 -13.80
N MET A 285 6.92 -36.62 -12.84
CA MET A 285 7.75 -36.92 -11.68
C MET A 285 7.01 -36.50 -10.42
N LEU A 286 6.58 -37.51 -9.66
CA LEU A 286 6.12 -37.36 -8.29
C LEU A 286 7.23 -36.71 -7.47
N CYS A 287 7.09 -35.42 -7.16
CA CYS A 287 7.81 -34.82 -6.03
C CYS A 287 7.37 -35.57 -4.75
N PRO A 288 8.30 -36.07 -3.92
CA PRO A 288 7.94 -36.72 -2.66
C PRO A 288 7.30 -35.78 -1.62
N ASP A 289 7.26 -34.46 -1.85
CA ASP A 289 6.83 -33.46 -0.86
C ASP A 289 5.47 -32.79 -1.12
N ALA A 290 4.60 -33.38 -1.95
CA ALA A 290 3.22 -32.90 -2.10
C ALA A 290 2.34 -33.07 -0.82
N GLN A 291 2.91 -33.61 0.27
CA GLN A 291 2.20 -33.88 1.53
C GLN A 291 2.35 -32.77 2.61
N PHE A 292 3.13 -31.70 2.39
CA PHE A 292 3.41 -30.68 3.41
C PHE A 292 3.26 -29.23 2.94
N MET A 293 2.19 -28.91 2.22
CA MET A 293 1.87 -27.50 1.91
C MET A 293 1.07 -26.87 3.06
N GLU A 294 1.72 -26.01 3.84
CA GLU A 294 1.09 -25.30 4.96
C GLU A 294 0.33 -24.05 4.46
N PRO A 295 -0.93 -23.86 4.86
CA PRO A 295 -1.67 -22.64 4.54
C PRO A 295 -1.08 -21.42 5.28
N PRO A 296 -1.27 -20.20 4.75
CA PRO A 296 -0.91 -18.98 5.48
C PRO A 296 -1.72 -18.90 6.79
N LEU A 297 -1.06 -18.50 7.88
CA LEU A 297 -1.68 -18.33 9.19
C LEU A 297 -2.72 -17.20 9.18
N LEU A 298 -2.39 -16.06 8.56
CA LEU A 298 -3.31 -14.93 8.36
C LEU A 298 -3.40 -14.56 6.89
N ILE A 299 -4.62 -14.24 6.46
CA ILE A 299 -4.92 -13.70 5.13
C ILE A 299 -5.58 -12.33 5.32
N GLN A 300 -4.90 -11.26 4.90
CA GLN A 300 -5.50 -9.94 4.80
C GLN A 300 -6.34 -9.87 3.52
N CYS A 301 -7.63 -9.63 3.65
CA CYS A 301 -8.56 -9.72 2.53
C CYS A 301 -9.57 -8.57 2.46
N ARG A 302 -10.27 -8.50 1.33
CA ARG A 302 -11.54 -7.80 1.16
C ARG A 302 -12.53 -8.84 0.67
N LEU A 303 -13.69 -8.93 1.31
CA LEU A 303 -14.76 -9.84 0.88
C LEU A 303 -15.93 -9.01 0.39
N PHE A 304 -16.32 -9.23 -0.86
CA PHE A 304 -17.56 -8.73 -1.44
C PHE A 304 -18.54 -9.90 -1.50
N HIS A 305 -19.66 -9.79 -0.79
CA HIS A 305 -20.62 -10.89 -0.71
C HIS A 305 -22.05 -10.36 -0.52
N ASN A 306 -22.90 -10.60 -1.51
CA ASN A 306 -24.33 -10.28 -1.52
C ASN A 306 -24.60 -8.80 -1.13
N GLY A 307 -23.84 -7.88 -1.74
CA GLY A 307 -23.93 -6.44 -1.47
C GLY A 307 -23.22 -5.96 -0.20
N SER A 308 -22.70 -6.86 0.63
CA SER A 308 -21.82 -6.50 1.75
C SER A 308 -20.37 -6.37 1.30
N ALA A 309 -19.64 -5.46 1.92
CA ALA A 309 -18.18 -5.39 1.80
C ALA A 309 -17.53 -5.46 3.18
N ALA A 310 -16.68 -6.46 3.38
CA ALA A 310 -15.88 -6.64 4.59
C ALA A 310 -14.39 -6.45 4.30
N LYS A 311 -13.65 -5.92 5.29
CA LYS A 311 -12.20 -5.73 5.25
C LYS A 311 -11.62 -6.21 6.58
N GLY A 312 -10.55 -7.01 6.50
CA GLY A 312 -9.85 -7.44 7.69
C GLY A 312 -8.81 -8.52 7.42
N THR A 313 -8.43 -9.23 8.48
CA THR A 313 -7.65 -10.45 8.43
C THR A 313 -8.53 -11.67 8.73
N LEU A 314 -8.22 -12.79 8.08
CA LEU A 314 -8.81 -14.10 8.39
C LEU A 314 -7.71 -15.00 8.96
N LEU A 315 -7.89 -15.40 10.21
CA LEU A 315 -7.03 -16.36 10.91
C LEU A 315 -7.45 -17.78 10.52
N LEU A 316 -6.46 -18.60 10.15
CA LEU A 316 -6.65 -20.03 9.97
C LEU A 316 -7.26 -20.64 11.24
N ASN A 317 -8.37 -21.36 11.08
CA ASN A 317 -8.99 -22.11 12.16
C ASN A 317 -9.37 -23.51 11.68
N LYS A 318 -8.54 -24.49 12.05
CA LYS A 318 -8.71 -25.92 11.75
C LYS A 318 -9.92 -26.55 12.42
N LYS A 319 -10.51 -25.90 13.43
CA LYS A 319 -11.74 -26.35 14.09
C LYS A 319 -13.00 -25.99 13.30
N LEU A 320 -12.90 -25.16 12.27
CA LEU A 320 -14.06 -24.81 11.45
C LEU A 320 -14.46 -25.95 10.51
N PRO A 321 -15.77 -26.12 10.25
CA PRO A 321 -16.22 -26.95 9.14
C PRO A 321 -15.61 -26.48 7.82
N ARG A 322 -15.44 -27.41 6.87
CA ARG A 322 -14.95 -27.11 5.53
C ARG A 322 -15.83 -26.05 4.84
N GLY A 323 -15.23 -25.21 4.02
CA GLY A 323 -15.94 -24.16 3.28
C GLY A 323 -16.53 -23.05 4.16
N THR A 324 -15.92 -22.74 5.31
CA THR A 324 -16.48 -21.75 6.26
C THR A 324 -15.58 -20.51 6.40
N ILE A 325 -16.20 -19.34 6.35
CA ILE A 325 -15.60 -18.06 6.72
C ILE A 325 -16.43 -17.47 7.86
N GLN A 326 -15.78 -17.00 8.93
CA GLN A 326 -16.45 -16.29 10.01
C GLN A 326 -15.98 -14.83 10.04
N LEU A 327 -16.93 -13.91 9.94
CA LEU A 327 -16.68 -12.47 9.99
C LEU A 327 -17.20 -11.87 11.29
N ARG A 328 -16.51 -10.85 11.78
CA ARG A 328 -16.98 -10.00 12.87
C ARG A 328 -17.65 -8.73 12.36
N ASP A 329 -18.52 -8.14 13.17
CA ASP A 329 -19.23 -6.91 12.79
C ASP A 329 -18.25 -5.77 12.51
N SER A 330 -17.17 -5.68 13.30
CA SER A 330 -16.06 -4.73 13.07
C SER A 330 -15.44 -4.85 11.67
N MET A 331 -15.46 -6.03 11.04
CA MET A 331 -14.92 -6.22 9.69
C MET A 331 -15.85 -5.70 8.60
N ILE A 332 -17.15 -5.66 8.84
CA ILE A 332 -18.16 -5.29 7.85
C ILE A 332 -18.19 -3.78 7.71
N LYS A 333 -17.76 -3.27 6.55
CA LYS A 333 -17.67 -1.83 6.29
C LYS A 333 -18.87 -1.31 5.49
N VAL A 334 -19.57 -2.19 4.78
CA VAL A 334 -20.84 -1.91 4.09
C VAL A 334 -21.80 -3.07 4.34
N HIS A 335 -22.99 -2.76 4.81
CA HIS A 335 -24.06 -3.74 5.02
C HIS A 335 -24.92 -3.87 3.76
N PRO A 336 -25.49 -5.06 3.51
CA PRO A 336 -26.39 -5.24 2.39
C PRO A 336 -27.71 -4.50 2.66
N ASP A 337 -28.18 -3.74 1.69
CA ASP A 337 -29.58 -3.28 1.61
C ASP A 337 -30.52 -4.44 1.23
N PRO A 338 -31.43 -4.89 2.11
CA PRO A 338 -32.38 -5.96 1.80
C PRO A 338 -33.41 -5.59 0.72
N LYS A 339 -33.56 -4.30 0.42
CA LYS A 339 -34.51 -3.80 -0.59
C LYS A 339 -33.90 -3.68 -1.98
N SER A 340 -32.56 -3.79 -2.08
CA SER A 340 -31.86 -3.73 -3.35
C SER A 340 -32.09 -5.03 -4.14
N SER A 341 -32.51 -4.90 -5.39
CA SER A 341 -32.63 -6.01 -6.35
C SER A 341 -31.43 -6.10 -7.31
N ILE A 342 -30.40 -5.29 -7.09
CA ILE A 342 -29.22 -5.20 -7.97
C ILE A 342 -28.34 -6.43 -7.76
N SER A 343 -28.04 -7.14 -8.86
CA SER A 343 -27.10 -8.27 -8.83
C SER A 343 -25.69 -7.79 -8.47
N THR A 344 -25.02 -8.50 -7.55
CA THR A 344 -23.70 -8.14 -7.04
C THR A 344 -22.63 -9.15 -7.46
N ASN A 345 -21.41 -8.67 -7.68
CA ASN A 345 -20.25 -9.51 -7.96
C ASN A 345 -19.58 -9.89 -6.66
N ASN A 346 -19.72 -11.16 -6.28
CA ASN A 346 -19.10 -11.70 -5.09
C ASN A 346 -17.64 -12.06 -5.37
N SER A 347 -16.73 -11.73 -4.46
CA SER A 347 -15.32 -12.09 -4.60
C SER A 347 -14.59 -12.03 -3.25
N LEU A 348 -13.61 -12.92 -3.05
CA LEU A 348 -12.67 -12.88 -1.94
C LEU A 348 -11.30 -12.43 -2.45
N GLU A 349 -10.93 -11.22 -2.09
CA GLU A 349 -9.79 -10.49 -2.63
C GLU A 349 -8.64 -10.46 -1.61
N VAL A 350 -7.62 -11.28 -1.85
CA VAL A 350 -6.42 -11.40 -1.00
C VAL A 350 -5.43 -10.29 -1.30
N VAL A 351 -5.05 -9.53 -0.27
CA VAL A 351 -4.09 -8.41 -0.39
C VAL A 351 -2.72 -8.77 0.14
N ALA A 352 -2.66 -9.49 1.23
CA ALA A 352 -1.42 -9.95 1.82
C ALA A 352 -1.64 -11.22 2.64
N THR A 353 -0.59 -12.04 2.77
CA THR A 353 -0.57 -13.17 3.70
C THR A 353 0.49 -12.96 4.78
N SER A 354 0.29 -13.58 5.94
CA SER A 354 1.37 -13.80 6.91
C SER A 354 2.52 -14.51 6.21
N LYS A 355 3.74 -13.99 6.39
CA LYS A 355 4.93 -14.51 5.71
C LYS A 355 6.13 -14.43 6.61
N ARG A 356 7.18 -15.16 6.25
CA ARG A 356 8.47 -15.09 6.92
C ARG A 356 8.93 -13.63 7.04
N PRO A 357 9.13 -13.12 8.26
CA PRO A 357 9.51 -11.74 8.45
C PRO A 357 10.89 -11.49 7.85
N ARG A 358 11.07 -10.34 7.21
CA ARG A 358 12.39 -9.83 6.87
C ARG A 358 13.01 -9.24 8.14
N ARG A 359 14.34 -9.06 8.13
CA ARG A 359 15.03 -8.32 9.18
C ARG A 359 14.36 -6.94 9.34
N ALA A 360 13.94 -6.61 10.54
CA ALA A 360 13.32 -5.32 10.81
C ALA A 360 14.38 -4.22 10.91
N SER A 361 13.97 -3.01 10.56
CA SER A 361 14.75 -1.81 10.77
C SER A 361 14.00 -0.86 11.69
N LEU A 362 14.76 -0.10 12.47
CA LEU A 362 14.24 1.04 13.20
C LEU A 362 13.81 2.14 12.21
N SER A 363 12.98 3.05 12.70
CA SER A 363 12.60 4.27 11.99
C SER A 363 12.97 5.47 12.84
N ARG A 364 13.02 6.68 12.27
CA ARG A 364 13.29 7.91 13.05
C ARG A 364 12.33 8.06 14.25
N ASN A 365 11.04 7.76 14.05
CA ASN A 365 10.05 7.79 15.11
C ASN A 365 10.41 6.81 16.23
N LEU A 366 10.70 5.56 15.86
CA LEU A 366 11.05 4.52 16.84
C LEU A 366 12.37 4.82 17.55
N ILE A 367 13.39 5.35 16.86
CA ILE A 367 14.66 5.77 17.46
C ILE A 367 14.42 6.88 18.49
N ALA A 368 13.62 7.89 18.15
CA ALA A 368 13.29 8.98 19.06
C ALA A 368 12.57 8.48 20.32
N LEU A 369 11.59 7.59 20.16
CA LEU A 369 10.84 7.01 21.27
C LEU A 369 11.72 6.09 22.14
N LEU A 370 12.55 5.24 21.53
CA LEU A 370 13.50 4.39 22.27
C LEU A 370 14.53 5.24 23.03
N SER A 371 15.00 6.34 22.45
CA SER A 371 15.90 7.28 23.13
C SER A 371 15.22 7.94 24.34
N CYS A 372 13.95 8.31 24.23
CA CYS A 372 13.18 8.80 25.39
C CYS A 372 12.91 7.71 26.43
N GLY A 373 12.82 6.44 26.01
CA GLY A 373 12.75 5.28 26.90
C GLY A 373 14.11 4.83 27.44
N GLY A 374 15.16 5.68 27.41
CA GLY A 374 16.43 5.39 28.07
C GLY A 374 17.44 4.56 27.27
N VAL A 375 17.15 4.19 26.01
CA VAL A 375 18.12 3.47 25.17
C VAL A 375 19.31 4.40 24.85
N PRO A 376 20.55 4.01 25.19
CA PRO A 376 21.72 4.87 25.05
C PRO A 376 22.07 5.13 23.58
N GLU A 377 22.65 6.30 23.32
CA GLU A 377 23.09 6.70 21.97
C GLU A 377 24.08 5.69 21.35
N ASP A 378 24.99 5.14 22.16
CA ASP A 378 26.00 4.18 21.73
C ASP A 378 25.38 2.93 21.11
N PHE A 379 24.23 2.46 21.63
CA PHE A 379 23.51 1.33 21.02
C PHE A 379 23.16 1.62 19.56
N PHE A 380 22.56 2.77 19.27
CA PHE A 380 22.17 3.11 17.91
C PHE A 380 23.39 3.32 17.01
N MET A 381 24.43 3.96 17.53
CA MET A 381 25.65 4.23 16.79
C MET A 381 26.42 2.94 16.47
N ASP A 382 26.45 1.97 17.36
CA ASP A 382 27.14 0.70 17.12
C ASP A 382 26.39 -0.17 16.10
N VAL A 383 25.06 -0.22 16.17
CA VAL A 383 24.27 -0.88 15.13
C VAL A 383 24.45 -0.20 13.77
N LEU A 384 24.49 1.14 13.74
CA LEU A 384 24.75 1.91 12.53
C LEU A 384 26.13 1.62 11.93
N LYS A 385 27.19 1.62 12.75
CA LYS A 385 28.57 1.32 12.32
C LYS A 385 28.65 -0.06 11.69
N ASN A 386 28.09 -1.07 12.34
CA ASN A 386 28.04 -2.44 11.81
C ASN A 386 27.35 -2.51 10.44
N ALA A 387 26.24 -1.78 10.26
CA ALA A 387 25.52 -1.75 8.99
C ALA A 387 26.31 -1.03 7.87
N LEU A 388 27.06 0.02 8.22
CA LEU A 388 27.93 0.74 7.27
C LEU A 388 29.16 -0.09 6.87
N GLU A 389 29.78 -0.79 7.83
CA GLU A 389 30.88 -1.70 7.58
C GLU A 389 30.46 -2.86 6.66
N ASP A 390 29.25 -3.39 6.85
CA ASP A 390 28.63 -4.36 5.96
C ASP A 390 28.46 -3.80 4.54
N ALA A 391 27.96 -2.56 4.41
CA ALA A 391 27.74 -1.91 3.12
C ALA A 391 29.05 -1.67 2.34
N GLN A 392 30.14 -1.32 3.01
CA GLN A 392 31.47 -1.17 2.41
C GLN A 392 32.09 -2.52 2.04
N SER A 393 31.98 -3.49 2.94
CA SER A 393 32.54 -4.82 2.75
C SER A 393 31.74 -5.68 1.75
N ALA A 394 30.62 -5.18 1.23
CA ALA A 394 29.75 -5.90 0.29
C ALA A 394 30.47 -6.33 -1.00
N PHE A 395 31.54 -5.63 -1.40
CA PHE A 395 32.29 -5.95 -2.62
C PHE A 395 33.36 -7.05 -2.42
N SER A 396 33.76 -7.31 -1.18
CA SER A 396 34.89 -8.21 -0.86
C SER A 396 34.49 -9.35 0.08
N ASN A 397 33.39 -9.22 0.81
CA ASN A 397 32.92 -10.19 1.79
C ASN A 397 31.53 -10.73 1.43
N ARG A 398 31.46 -12.02 1.12
CA ARG A 398 30.23 -12.69 0.68
C ARG A 398 29.10 -12.61 1.70
N ARG A 399 29.42 -12.65 3.00
CA ARG A 399 28.41 -12.55 4.07
C ARG A 399 27.89 -11.12 4.19
N ALA A 400 28.76 -10.12 4.07
CA ALA A 400 28.36 -8.72 4.07
C ALA A 400 27.49 -8.41 2.85
N ALA A 401 27.93 -8.82 1.65
CA ALA A 401 27.17 -8.71 0.41
C ALA A 401 25.77 -9.30 0.56
N LEU A 402 25.67 -10.53 1.06
CA LEU A 402 24.40 -11.19 1.30
C LEU A 402 23.53 -10.43 2.32
N ARG A 403 24.09 -9.94 3.43
CA ARG A 403 23.34 -9.17 4.43
C ARG A 403 22.76 -7.88 3.84
N VAL A 404 23.56 -7.12 3.11
CA VAL A 404 23.14 -5.86 2.47
C VAL A 404 22.07 -6.14 1.40
N SER A 405 22.27 -7.16 0.57
CA SER A 405 21.25 -7.60 -0.41
C SER A 405 19.94 -8.04 0.25
N LEU A 406 19.99 -8.73 1.39
CA LEU A 406 18.78 -9.11 2.13
C LEU A 406 18.05 -7.90 2.74
N ASN A 407 18.79 -6.90 3.26
CA ASN A 407 18.22 -5.66 3.79
C ASN A 407 17.52 -4.81 2.71
N CYS A 408 18.07 -4.83 1.50
CA CYS A 408 17.57 -4.11 0.32
C CYS A 408 16.63 -4.93 -0.59
N GLY A 409 16.39 -6.19 -0.26
CA GLY A 409 15.70 -7.18 -1.10
C GLY A 409 14.24 -6.88 -1.50
N SER A 410 13.71 -5.69 -1.17
CA SER A 410 12.44 -5.19 -1.69
C SER A 410 12.57 -4.53 -3.06
N MET A 411 13.78 -4.15 -3.47
CA MET A 411 14.04 -3.42 -4.72
C MET A 411 14.27 -4.35 -5.92
N ASP A 412 14.76 -5.56 -5.67
CA ASP A 412 15.33 -6.45 -6.70
C ASP A 412 14.71 -7.87 -6.66
N ASP A 413 13.64 -8.07 -5.89
CA ASP A 413 13.07 -9.41 -5.64
C ASP A 413 14.11 -10.42 -5.10
N LEU A 414 15.12 -9.91 -4.38
CA LEU A 414 16.26 -10.66 -3.85
C LEU A 414 17.20 -11.21 -4.95
N SER A 415 17.21 -10.65 -6.17
CA SER A 415 18.08 -11.13 -7.25
C SER A 415 19.56 -11.12 -6.87
N ALA A 416 20.05 -10.04 -6.24
CA ALA A 416 21.43 -9.94 -5.79
C ALA A 416 21.76 -11.04 -4.76
N ALA A 417 20.87 -11.24 -3.79
CA ALA A 417 21.02 -12.30 -2.80
C ALA A 417 20.99 -13.70 -3.44
N ARG A 418 20.14 -13.94 -4.44
CA ARG A 418 20.08 -15.20 -5.20
C ARG A 418 21.37 -15.46 -5.95
N MET A 419 21.91 -14.47 -6.66
CA MET A 419 23.21 -14.59 -7.35
C MET A 419 24.33 -15.02 -6.40
N ILE A 420 24.41 -14.34 -5.25
CA ILE A 420 25.41 -14.63 -4.21
C ILE A 420 25.20 -16.03 -3.62
N LEU A 421 23.95 -16.44 -3.35
CA LEU A 421 23.63 -17.76 -2.80
C LEU A 421 23.91 -18.89 -3.81
N SER A 422 23.71 -18.64 -5.11
CA SER A 422 24.05 -19.57 -6.20
C SER A 422 25.56 -19.76 -6.41
N GLY A 423 26.40 -19.05 -5.65
CA GLY A 423 27.85 -19.20 -5.72
C GLY A 423 28.52 -18.37 -6.81
N ILE A 424 27.81 -17.39 -7.40
CA ILE A 424 28.41 -16.46 -8.35
C ILE A 424 29.48 -15.63 -7.61
N PRO A 425 30.72 -15.54 -8.15
CA PRO A 425 31.79 -14.75 -7.55
C PRO A 425 31.42 -13.26 -7.38
N LEU A 426 31.91 -12.62 -6.33
CA LEU A 426 31.65 -11.20 -6.06
C LEU A 426 32.36 -10.26 -7.04
N ASP A 427 33.40 -10.74 -7.72
CA ASP A 427 34.15 -10.01 -8.74
C ASP A 427 33.49 -10.09 -10.13
N GLU A 428 32.42 -10.86 -10.26
CA GLU A 428 31.58 -10.89 -11.46
C GLU A 428 30.84 -9.55 -11.63
N THR A 429 30.88 -9.01 -12.84
CA THR A 429 30.44 -7.63 -13.14
C THR A 429 28.97 -7.37 -12.79
N SER A 430 28.07 -8.33 -13.04
CA SER A 430 26.66 -8.19 -12.66
C SER A 430 26.47 -8.19 -11.14
N VAL A 431 27.17 -9.06 -10.40
CA VAL A 431 27.13 -9.05 -8.92
C VAL A 431 27.71 -7.76 -8.36
N GLN A 432 28.80 -7.23 -8.92
CA GLN A 432 29.40 -5.97 -8.49
C GLN A 432 28.43 -4.78 -8.67
N ASN A 433 27.76 -4.73 -9.82
CA ASN A 433 26.78 -3.66 -10.09
C ASN A 433 25.57 -3.75 -9.16
N GLU A 434 25.04 -4.96 -8.92
CA GLU A 434 23.95 -5.16 -7.97
C GLU A 434 24.38 -4.80 -6.53
N SER A 435 25.57 -5.21 -6.09
CA SER A 435 26.14 -4.81 -4.80
C SER A 435 26.30 -3.30 -4.67
N PHE A 436 26.73 -2.60 -5.73
CA PHE A 436 26.83 -1.14 -5.73
C PHE A 436 25.47 -0.45 -5.56
N VAL A 437 24.47 -0.87 -6.33
CA VAL A 437 23.10 -0.34 -6.21
C VAL A 437 22.55 -0.59 -4.81
N THR A 438 22.75 -1.81 -4.30
CA THR A 438 22.27 -2.24 -2.99
C THR A 438 22.95 -1.46 -1.87
N SER A 439 24.27 -1.31 -1.88
CA SER A 439 25.01 -0.51 -0.88
C SER A 439 24.63 0.97 -0.91
N LYS A 440 24.36 1.54 -2.10
CA LYS A 440 23.89 2.92 -2.23
C LYS A 440 22.50 3.11 -1.63
N GLU A 441 21.59 2.18 -1.88
CA GLU A 441 20.23 2.24 -1.30
C GLU A 441 20.26 1.96 0.20
N GLU A 442 21.10 1.04 0.69
CA GLU A 442 21.31 0.80 2.13
C GLU A 442 21.79 2.08 2.81
N LYS A 443 22.84 2.74 2.28
CA LYS A 443 23.38 4.00 2.83
C LYS A 443 22.31 5.10 2.87
N LYS A 444 21.51 5.23 1.82
CA LYS A 444 20.39 6.17 1.76
C LYS A 444 19.31 5.84 2.80
N GLY A 445 19.03 4.55 3.02
CA GLY A 445 18.16 4.06 4.09
C GLY A 445 18.68 4.41 5.48
N LEU A 446 19.96 4.13 5.75
CA LEU A 446 20.64 4.45 7.01
C LEU A 446 20.62 5.96 7.30
N LYS A 447 20.92 6.81 6.30
CA LYS A 447 20.76 8.28 6.38
C LYS A 447 19.33 8.70 6.70
N GLY A 448 18.35 7.93 6.22
CA GLY A 448 16.93 8.06 6.52
C GLY A 448 16.52 7.58 7.91
N GLY A 449 17.44 7.04 8.72
CA GLY A 449 17.15 6.44 10.03
C GLY A 449 16.62 5.01 9.96
N LYS A 450 16.74 4.33 8.82
CA LYS A 450 16.36 2.93 8.64
C LYS A 450 17.51 2.01 9.08
N ILE A 451 17.70 1.85 10.39
CA ILE A 451 18.82 1.09 10.95
C ILE A 451 18.40 -0.38 11.16
N PRO A 452 19.04 -1.36 10.48
CA PRO A 452 18.71 -2.78 10.66
C PRO A 452 19.14 -3.29 12.02
N VAL A 453 18.24 -3.93 12.77
CA VAL A 453 18.54 -4.48 14.12
C VAL A 453 18.33 -5.99 14.12
N ASN A 454 19.22 -6.72 14.77
CA ASN A 454 19.10 -8.17 14.94
C ASN A 454 18.00 -8.53 15.94
N ASP A 455 17.42 -9.71 15.76
CA ASP A 455 16.33 -10.24 16.60
C ASP A 455 15.08 -9.36 16.65
N CYS A 456 14.86 -8.61 15.56
CA CYS A 456 13.71 -7.75 15.35
C CYS A 456 12.97 -8.13 14.06
N TYR A 457 11.64 -8.16 14.12
CA TYR A 457 10.77 -8.67 13.06
C TYR A 457 9.51 -7.81 12.93
N TYR A 458 8.89 -7.79 11.75
CA TYR A 458 7.53 -7.27 11.58
C TYR A 458 6.56 -8.43 11.37
N LEU A 459 5.55 -8.54 12.22
CA LEU A 459 4.53 -9.60 12.17
C LEU A 459 3.13 -9.01 12.08
N MET A 460 2.24 -9.69 11.37
CA MET A 460 0.83 -9.31 11.35
C MET A 460 0.18 -9.69 12.68
N GLY A 461 -0.68 -8.82 13.21
CA GLY A 461 -1.40 -9.05 14.46
C GLY A 461 -2.74 -9.76 14.26
N THR A 462 -3.14 -10.56 15.24
CA THR A 462 -4.50 -11.10 15.39
C THR A 462 -4.85 -11.29 16.87
N ALA A 463 -6.10 -11.62 17.15
CA ALA A 463 -6.61 -11.87 18.49
C ALA A 463 -6.41 -13.34 18.86
N ASP A 464 -6.10 -13.62 20.12
CA ASP A 464 -5.98 -14.98 20.65
C ASP A 464 -7.36 -15.68 20.66
N PRO A 465 -7.57 -16.73 19.85
CA PRO A 465 -8.83 -17.44 19.81
C PRO A 465 -9.05 -18.37 21.01
N THR A 466 -8.01 -18.62 21.83
CA THR A 466 -8.06 -19.55 22.96
C THR A 466 -8.56 -18.89 24.25
N GLY A 467 -8.36 -17.57 24.40
CA GLY A 467 -8.68 -16.82 25.61
C GLY A 467 -7.70 -17.06 26.78
N ILE A 468 -6.56 -17.71 26.52
CA ILE A 468 -5.60 -18.12 27.54
C ILE A 468 -4.63 -17.00 27.90
N LEU A 469 -4.25 -16.15 26.93
CA LEU A 469 -3.29 -15.09 27.16
C LEU A 469 -3.82 -14.07 28.18
N GLU A 470 -3.00 -13.73 29.17
CA GLU A 470 -3.31 -12.70 30.17
C GLU A 470 -2.92 -11.30 29.72
N LYS A 471 -3.34 -10.28 30.48
CA LYS A 471 -2.90 -8.90 30.27
C LYS A 471 -1.37 -8.81 30.36
N GLY A 472 -0.74 -8.27 29.32
CA GLY A 472 0.73 -8.17 29.22
C GLY A 472 1.40 -9.38 28.57
N GLU A 473 0.64 -10.42 28.22
CA GLU A 473 1.13 -11.57 27.48
C GLU A 473 0.77 -11.50 26.01
N VAL A 474 1.62 -12.08 25.16
CA VAL A 474 1.37 -12.29 23.73
C VAL A 474 1.83 -13.69 23.34
N CYS A 475 1.25 -14.29 22.31
CA CYS A 475 1.83 -15.46 21.66
C CYS A 475 2.42 -15.05 20.32
N ILE A 476 3.63 -15.51 19.99
CA ILE A 476 4.33 -15.15 18.75
C ILE A 476 4.84 -16.44 18.10
N ILE A 477 4.45 -16.67 16.84
CA ILE A 477 4.86 -17.84 16.05
C ILE A 477 5.85 -17.41 14.96
N LEU A 478 7.05 -17.97 14.96
CA LEU A 478 8.11 -17.75 13.98
C LEU A 478 8.44 -19.05 13.20
N ASP A 479 9.57 -19.07 12.49
CA ASP A 479 10.04 -20.22 11.68
C ASP A 479 10.08 -21.53 12.48
N ASN A 480 10.59 -21.46 13.71
CA ASN A 480 10.84 -22.60 14.60
C ASN A 480 9.70 -22.80 15.63
N GLY A 481 8.51 -22.24 15.36
CA GLY A 481 7.35 -22.31 16.24
C GLY A 481 7.23 -21.13 17.19
N GLN A 482 6.50 -21.36 18.29
CA GLN A 482 6.21 -20.36 19.32
C GLN A 482 7.47 -19.96 20.10
N ILE A 483 7.62 -18.67 20.39
CA ILE A 483 8.72 -18.15 21.22
C ILE A 483 8.25 -17.83 22.65
N SER A 484 9.21 -17.69 23.58
CA SER A 484 8.92 -17.31 24.96
C SER A 484 9.92 -16.29 25.52
N GLY A 485 9.47 -15.54 26.52
CA GLY A 485 10.26 -14.52 27.23
C GLY A 485 9.89 -13.09 26.86
N LYS A 486 10.59 -12.12 27.45
CA LYS A 486 10.30 -10.69 27.26
C LYS A 486 10.50 -10.25 25.80
N VAL A 487 9.60 -9.39 25.32
CA VAL A 487 9.64 -8.79 23.98
C VAL A 487 9.20 -7.33 24.04
N LEU A 488 9.79 -6.50 23.18
CA LEU A 488 9.23 -5.17 22.88
C LEU A 488 8.32 -5.26 21.68
N VAL A 489 7.15 -4.62 21.76
CA VAL A 489 6.18 -4.56 20.67
C VAL A 489 5.81 -3.10 20.37
N TYR A 490 5.77 -2.74 19.09
CA TYR A 490 5.47 -1.40 18.62
C TYR A 490 4.75 -1.45 17.27
N ARG A 491 3.78 -0.56 17.06
CA ARG A 491 3.11 -0.38 15.76
C ARG A 491 3.63 0.88 15.06
N HIS A 492 4.06 0.75 13.80
CA HIS A 492 4.55 1.90 13.04
C HIS A 492 3.42 2.57 12.22
N PRO A 493 3.31 3.91 12.18
CA PRO A 493 4.05 4.91 12.96
C PRO A 493 3.34 5.30 14.28
N GLY A 494 3.79 4.76 15.41
CA GLY A 494 3.51 5.32 16.73
C GLY A 494 4.41 6.51 17.05
N LEU A 495 3.85 7.50 17.75
CA LEU A 495 4.41 8.79 18.12
C LEU A 495 4.33 9.07 19.63
N HIS A 496 3.48 8.35 20.37
CA HIS A 496 3.34 8.51 21.81
C HIS A 496 4.42 7.71 22.55
N PHE A 497 4.90 8.26 23.67
CA PHE A 497 5.89 7.62 24.53
C PHE A 497 5.46 6.23 25.03
N GLY A 498 4.15 6.04 25.20
CA GLY A 498 3.52 4.77 25.57
C GLY A 498 3.15 3.82 24.44
N ASP A 499 3.53 4.09 23.19
CA ASP A 499 3.22 3.18 22.05
C ASP A 499 4.17 1.98 21.94
N ILE A 500 5.29 1.99 22.67
CA ILE A 500 6.20 0.86 22.78
C ILE A 500 5.86 0.12 24.06
N HIS A 501 5.54 -1.17 23.93
CA HIS A 501 5.12 -2.00 25.06
C HIS A 501 6.17 -3.04 25.37
N LEU A 502 6.44 -3.25 26.66
CA LEU A 502 7.21 -4.40 27.15
C LEU A 502 6.24 -5.51 27.53
N LEU A 503 6.26 -6.63 26.79
CA LEU A 503 5.33 -7.74 26.93
C LEU A 503 6.07 -9.06 27.18
N ASN A 504 5.34 -10.08 27.61
CA ASN A 504 5.87 -11.44 27.77
C ASN A 504 5.32 -12.35 26.66
N ALA A 505 6.21 -12.91 25.83
CA ALA A 505 5.85 -13.98 24.92
C ALA A 505 5.61 -15.27 25.71
N ARG A 506 4.43 -15.86 25.56
CA ARG A 506 4.01 -17.10 26.22
C ARG A 506 3.69 -18.16 25.19
N TYR A 507 4.17 -19.38 25.45
CA TYR A 507 3.76 -20.56 24.71
C TYR A 507 2.33 -20.98 25.12
N VAL A 508 1.48 -21.21 24.13
CA VAL A 508 0.07 -21.62 24.25
C VAL A 508 -0.15 -22.88 23.43
N LYS A 509 -0.31 -24.03 24.09
CA LYS A 509 -0.43 -25.33 23.44
C LYS A 509 -1.73 -25.44 22.64
N GLU A 510 -2.81 -24.92 23.20
CA GLU A 510 -4.17 -24.97 22.66
C GLU A 510 -4.30 -24.22 21.34
N LEU A 511 -3.38 -23.30 21.05
CA LEU A 511 -3.33 -22.57 19.78
C LEU A 511 -2.97 -23.50 18.61
N GLU A 512 -2.21 -24.58 18.87
CA GLU A 512 -1.86 -25.59 17.86
C GLU A 512 -3.11 -26.29 17.30
N ASP A 513 -4.17 -26.44 18.11
CA ASP A 513 -5.44 -26.99 17.63
C ASP A 513 -6.16 -26.06 16.64
N PHE A 514 -5.89 -24.75 16.71
CA PHE A 514 -6.48 -23.75 15.81
C PHE A 514 -5.66 -23.61 14.53
N VAL A 515 -4.35 -23.40 14.65
CA VAL A 515 -3.50 -22.99 13.52
C VAL A 515 -2.56 -24.09 13.01
N GLY A 516 -2.48 -25.22 13.71
CA GLY A 516 -1.58 -26.32 13.36
C GLY A 516 -0.13 -25.84 13.30
N GLN A 517 0.51 -26.05 12.16
CA GLN A 517 1.90 -25.66 11.92
C GLN A 517 2.05 -24.31 11.20
N ALA A 518 0.94 -23.62 10.89
CA ALA A 518 0.99 -22.33 10.23
C ALA A 518 1.79 -21.31 11.06
N LYS A 519 2.48 -20.37 10.40
CA LYS A 519 3.51 -19.52 11.03
C LYS A 519 3.35 -18.04 10.74
N PHE A 520 4.09 -17.22 11.51
CA PHE A 520 4.34 -15.79 11.29
C PHE A 520 3.20 -14.84 11.68
N ALA A 521 2.82 -14.85 12.95
CA ALA A 521 1.91 -13.85 13.51
C ALA A 521 2.20 -13.58 14.98
N ILE A 522 1.65 -12.46 15.48
CA ILE A 522 1.54 -12.14 16.90
C ILE A 522 0.06 -12.17 17.30
N PHE A 523 -0.23 -12.86 18.40
CA PHE A 523 -1.56 -13.03 18.98
C PHE A 523 -1.66 -12.17 20.24
N PHE A 524 -2.69 -11.33 20.28
CA PHE A 524 -2.98 -10.45 21.40
C PHE A 524 -4.07 -11.03 22.31
N PRO A 525 -3.99 -10.82 23.63
CA PRO A 525 -4.98 -11.28 24.59
C PRO A 525 -6.29 -10.52 24.39
N CYS A 526 -7.41 -11.21 24.58
CA CYS A 526 -8.74 -10.57 24.62
C CYS A 526 -9.17 -10.25 26.05
N LYS A 527 -8.27 -9.64 26.85
CA LYS A 527 -8.49 -9.33 28.27
C LYS A 527 -8.12 -7.90 28.59
N GLY A 528 -8.91 -7.31 29.49
CA GLY A 528 -8.73 -5.95 30.00
C GLY A 528 -9.61 -4.89 29.31
N PRO A 529 -9.49 -3.62 29.76
CA PRO A 529 -10.41 -2.55 29.39
C PRO A 529 -10.13 -1.94 28.01
N ARG A 530 -9.02 -2.32 27.39
CA ARG A 530 -8.61 -1.82 26.08
C ARG A 530 -7.70 -2.85 25.40
N SER A 531 -7.89 -3.07 24.10
CA SER A 531 -7.08 -4.02 23.34
C SER A 531 -5.62 -3.55 23.23
N LEU A 532 -4.67 -4.49 23.15
CA LEU A 532 -3.25 -4.14 22.97
C LEU A 532 -2.99 -3.47 21.62
N SER A 533 -3.73 -3.84 20.56
CA SER A 533 -3.62 -3.21 19.25
C SER A 533 -3.97 -1.72 19.31
N ASP A 534 -5.07 -1.36 19.97
CA ASP A 534 -5.56 0.01 20.09
C ASP A 534 -4.64 0.86 20.99
N GLN A 535 -4.07 0.27 22.06
CA GLN A 535 -3.08 0.94 22.89
C GLN A 535 -1.81 1.35 22.13
N MET A 536 -1.47 0.68 21.02
CA MET A 536 -0.33 0.99 20.18
C MET A 536 -0.75 1.88 18.99
N ALA A 537 -0.77 3.19 19.21
CA ALA A 537 -1.11 4.21 18.23
C ALA A 537 -2.56 4.12 17.66
N GLY A 538 -3.52 3.50 18.35
CA GLY A 538 -4.88 3.31 17.83
C GLY A 538 -4.97 2.24 16.74
N GLY A 539 -4.23 1.14 16.89
CA GLY A 539 -4.20 0.05 15.91
C GLY A 539 -5.37 -0.91 15.97
N ASP A 540 -5.58 -1.63 14.87
CA ASP A 540 -6.58 -2.67 14.71
C ASP A 540 -5.92 -3.97 14.22
N LEU A 541 -6.71 -4.99 13.92
CA LEU A 541 -6.25 -6.29 13.42
C LEU A 541 -6.65 -6.51 11.95
N ASP A 542 -6.84 -5.42 11.19
CA ASP A 542 -7.26 -5.45 9.78
C ASP A 542 -6.10 -5.65 8.77
N GLY A 543 -4.90 -5.86 9.31
CA GLY A 543 -3.65 -6.12 8.61
C GLY A 543 -2.46 -5.31 9.15
N ASP A 544 -2.59 -4.70 10.33
CA ASP A 544 -1.52 -3.98 10.99
C ASP A 544 -0.30 -4.88 11.26
N MET A 545 0.88 -4.29 11.09
CA MET A 545 2.18 -4.93 11.28
C MET A 545 2.85 -4.38 12.54
N TYR A 546 3.29 -5.28 13.39
CA TYR A 546 3.92 -4.98 14.68
C TYR A 546 5.41 -5.29 14.60
N PHE A 547 6.23 -4.28 14.92
CA PHE A 547 7.63 -4.46 15.25
C PHE A 547 7.71 -5.25 16.55
N VAL A 548 8.40 -6.39 16.51
CA VAL A 548 8.65 -7.24 17.67
C VAL A 548 10.16 -7.38 17.82
N SER A 549 10.70 -7.03 18.99
CA SER A 549 12.13 -7.15 19.31
C SER A 549 12.36 -8.09 20.48
N ARG A 550 13.29 -9.04 20.28
CA ARG A 550 13.91 -9.87 21.33
C ARG A 550 15.34 -9.42 21.64
N ASN A 551 15.78 -8.30 21.07
CA ASN A 551 17.13 -7.82 21.24
C ASN A 551 17.41 -7.54 22.73
N SER A 552 18.39 -8.23 23.30
CA SER A 552 18.69 -8.19 24.73
C SER A 552 19.09 -6.80 25.23
N GLN A 553 19.78 -6.01 24.40
CA GLN A 553 20.17 -4.64 24.77
C GLN A 553 18.96 -3.72 24.79
N LEU A 554 18.07 -3.80 23.80
CA LEU A 554 16.82 -3.05 23.81
C LEU A 554 15.96 -3.42 25.02
N LEU A 555 15.83 -4.72 25.33
CA LEU A 555 15.09 -5.18 26.50
C LEU A 555 15.73 -4.79 27.84
N HIS A 556 17.04 -4.57 27.86
CA HIS A 556 17.78 -4.18 29.06
C HIS A 556 17.67 -2.69 29.33
N TYR A 557 17.84 -1.85 28.29
CA TYR A 557 17.88 -0.39 28.44
C TYR A 557 16.51 0.27 28.38
N PHE A 558 15.53 -0.32 27.68
CA PHE A 558 14.25 0.35 27.48
C PHE A 558 13.41 0.36 28.76
N GLU A 559 13.02 1.57 29.17
CA GLU A 559 12.09 1.83 30.25
C GLU A 559 10.71 2.20 29.68
N GLU A 560 9.69 1.43 30.06
CA GLU A 560 8.34 1.63 29.57
C GLU A 560 7.69 2.88 30.20
N SER A 561 7.03 3.68 29.37
CA SER A 561 6.24 4.83 29.84
C SER A 561 5.03 4.35 30.66
N SER A 562 4.83 4.96 31.83
CA SER A 562 3.63 4.74 32.65
C SER A 562 2.34 5.24 32.00
N GLU A 563 2.45 6.24 31.11
CA GLU A 563 1.31 6.85 30.43
C GLU A 563 1.09 6.18 29.07
N ARG A 564 -0.15 5.74 28.83
CA ARG A 564 -0.61 5.27 27.53
C ARG A 564 -1.42 6.36 26.85
N TRP A 565 -1.31 6.43 25.53
CA TRP A 565 -2.08 7.43 24.80
C TRP A 565 -3.57 7.15 24.98
N ALA A 566 -4.35 8.15 25.35
CA ALA A 566 -5.81 8.09 25.29
C ALA A 566 -6.27 9.39 24.65
N SER A 567 -7.19 9.30 23.69
CA SER A 567 -7.67 10.47 22.97
C SER A 567 -8.33 11.46 23.95
N LYS A 568 -7.83 12.70 23.99
CA LYS A 568 -8.34 13.78 24.85
C LYS A 568 -9.36 14.69 24.15
N SER A 569 -9.57 14.50 22.86
CA SER A 569 -10.45 15.33 22.04
C SER A 569 -11.92 14.98 22.25
N SER A 570 -12.76 16.01 22.39
CA SER A 570 -14.21 15.86 22.49
C SER A 570 -14.80 15.12 21.29
N PRO A 571 -15.94 14.43 21.44
CA PRO A 571 -16.64 13.78 20.32
C PRO A 571 -16.91 14.82 19.23
N LEU A 572 -16.48 14.53 18.01
CA LEU A 572 -16.71 15.41 16.88
C LEU A 572 -18.21 15.41 16.57
N SER A 573 -18.85 16.58 16.62
CA SER A 573 -20.30 16.67 16.42
C SER A 573 -20.64 16.37 14.96
N VAL A 574 -21.41 15.31 14.74
CA VAL A 574 -21.76 14.87 13.38
C VAL A 574 -22.83 15.80 12.81
N SER A 575 -22.41 16.90 12.20
CA SER A 575 -23.26 17.77 11.39
C SER A 575 -23.10 17.44 9.90
N ASN A 576 -23.61 16.30 9.45
CA ASN A 576 -23.66 15.96 8.04
C ASN A 576 -25.09 15.60 7.62
N LYS A 577 -25.53 16.10 6.46
CA LYS A 577 -26.78 15.66 5.80
C LYS A 577 -26.73 14.14 5.61
N LYS A 578 -27.80 13.45 5.99
CA LYS A 578 -27.90 11.99 5.80
C LYS A 578 -28.00 11.68 4.30
N LEU A 579 -27.22 10.70 3.84
CA LEU A 579 -27.18 10.31 2.43
C LEU A 579 -28.56 9.92 1.86
N GLY A 580 -29.42 9.32 2.70
CA GLY A 580 -30.76 8.87 2.31
C GLY A 580 -31.76 9.97 1.94
N GLU A 581 -31.40 11.25 2.13
CA GLU A 581 -32.24 12.41 1.77
C GLU A 581 -31.87 12.99 0.40
N LEU A 582 -30.75 12.57 -0.20
CA LEU A 582 -30.27 13.09 -1.48
C LEU A 582 -30.88 12.30 -2.65
N SER A 583 -31.29 13.01 -3.70
CA SER A 583 -31.53 12.40 -5.01
C SER A 583 -30.22 11.92 -5.65
N ASP A 584 -30.32 11.03 -6.63
CA ASP A 584 -29.13 10.47 -7.30
C ASP A 584 -28.27 11.57 -7.95
N GLY A 585 -28.89 12.63 -8.50
CA GLY A 585 -28.17 13.76 -9.08
C GLY A 585 -27.47 14.65 -8.03
N GLU A 586 -28.11 14.87 -6.88
CA GLU A 586 -27.49 15.62 -5.77
C GLU A 586 -26.31 14.85 -5.16
N LEU A 587 -26.42 13.52 -5.08
CA LEU A 587 -25.32 12.68 -4.64
C LEU A 587 -24.09 12.82 -5.55
N GLU A 588 -24.25 12.73 -6.87
CA GLU A 588 -23.11 12.90 -7.78
C GLU A 588 -22.48 14.29 -7.66
N GLU A 589 -23.28 15.35 -7.52
CA GLU A 589 -22.74 16.72 -7.31
C GLU A 589 -21.92 16.81 -6.02
N GLU A 590 -22.41 16.29 -4.89
CA GLU A 590 -21.67 16.27 -3.63
C GLU A 590 -20.37 15.46 -3.73
N LEU A 591 -20.37 14.35 -4.48
CA LEU A 591 -19.17 13.53 -4.71
C LEU A 591 -18.15 14.24 -5.61
N HIS A 592 -18.61 14.97 -6.64
CA HIS A 592 -17.76 15.83 -7.47
C HIS A 592 -17.11 16.94 -6.63
N GLN A 593 -17.89 17.62 -5.79
CA GLN A 593 -17.36 18.66 -4.89
C GLN A 593 -16.35 18.09 -3.89
N LEU A 594 -16.64 16.90 -3.34
CA LEU A 594 -15.72 16.21 -2.44
C LEU A 594 -14.39 15.85 -3.13
N PHE A 595 -14.45 15.38 -4.38
CA PHE A 595 -13.26 15.11 -5.20
C PHE A 595 -12.45 16.38 -5.44
N LEU A 596 -13.07 17.45 -5.92
CA LEU A 596 -12.40 18.73 -6.22
C LEU A 596 -11.74 19.32 -4.97
N ARG A 597 -12.42 19.26 -3.81
CA ARG A 597 -11.86 19.69 -2.53
C ARG A 597 -10.65 18.86 -2.12
N SER A 598 -10.74 17.54 -2.23
CA SER A 598 -9.66 16.62 -1.85
C SER A 598 -8.43 16.76 -2.74
N THR A 599 -8.64 17.13 -4.01
CA THR A 599 -7.61 17.25 -5.05
C THR A 599 -6.91 18.60 -4.97
N PHE A 600 -7.66 19.71 -5.00
CA PHE A 600 -7.09 21.05 -5.16
C PHE A 600 -6.94 21.83 -3.85
N GLN A 601 -7.61 21.39 -2.78
CA GLN A 601 -7.49 21.98 -1.45
C GLN A 601 -7.10 20.94 -0.38
N PRO A 602 -6.03 20.14 -0.61
CA PRO A 602 -5.63 19.12 0.35
C PRO A 602 -5.08 19.79 1.61
N ARG A 603 -5.73 19.54 2.76
CA ARG A 603 -5.17 19.91 4.07
C ARG A 603 -4.31 18.76 4.56
N SER A 604 -2.99 18.95 4.51
CA SER A 604 -2.01 17.98 4.99
C SER A 604 -1.83 18.06 6.52
N SER A 605 -2.92 18.01 7.30
CA SER A 605 -2.81 18.05 8.77
C SER A 605 -1.98 16.90 9.32
N ILE A 606 -2.17 15.68 8.79
CA ILE A 606 -1.35 14.49 9.12
C ILE A 606 0.14 14.76 8.89
N GLY A 607 0.50 15.25 7.69
CA GLY A 607 1.90 15.49 7.33
C GLY A 607 2.52 16.65 8.10
N VAL A 608 1.76 17.74 8.33
CA VAL A 608 2.21 18.89 9.11
C VAL A 608 2.39 18.51 10.58
N ALA A 609 1.45 17.74 11.16
CA ALA A 609 1.55 17.26 12.53
C ALA A 609 2.76 16.33 12.68
N ALA A 610 2.95 15.35 11.77
CA ALA A 610 4.09 14.44 11.83
C ALA A 610 5.45 15.15 11.70
N HIS A 611 5.58 16.11 10.78
CA HIS A 611 6.81 16.87 10.63
C HIS A 611 7.07 17.80 11.81
N SER A 612 6.04 18.47 12.32
CA SER A 612 6.16 19.33 13.50
C SER A 612 6.52 18.51 14.75
N TRP A 613 5.89 17.34 14.91
CA TRP A 613 6.21 16.38 15.97
C TRP A 613 7.67 15.96 15.91
N MET A 614 8.17 15.55 14.74
CA MET A 614 9.56 15.12 14.59
C MET A 614 10.54 16.24 14.97
N ALA A 615 10.27 17.48 14.53
CA ALA A 615 11.15 18.60 14.81
C ALA A 615 11.11 19.05 16.29
N MET A 616 9.95 18.97 16.95
CA MET A 616 9.82 19.22 18.38
C MET A 616 10.44 18.10 19.21
N MET A 617 10.25 16.84 18.82
CA MET A 617 10.85 15.68 19.45
C MET A 617 12.39 15.73 19.37
N ASP A 618 12.93 16.17 18.23
CA ASP A 618 14.37 16.38 18.09
C ASP A 618 14.90 17.40 19.10
N ARG A 619 14.24 18.56 19.23
CA ARG A 619 14.58 19.56 20.24
C ARG A 619 14.47 18.99 21.66
N TYR A 620 13.42 18.21 21.93
CA TYR A 620 13.20 17.59 23.23
C TYR A 620 14.34 16.66 23.63
N LEU A 621 14.91 15.93 22.67
CA LEU A 621 16.08 15.07 22.88
C LEU A 621 17.40 15.85 23.08
N THR A 622 17.47 17.12 22.66
CA THR A 622 18.68 17.95 22.81
C THR A 622 18.70 18.84 24.04
N LEU A 623 17.55 19.06 24.69
CA LEU A 623 17.45 19.93 25.86
C LEU A 623 18.07 19.24 27.09
N GLU A 624 19.17 19.82 27.57
CA GLU A 624 19.76 19.48 28.88
C GLU A 624 18.74 19.75 30.01
N ASP A 625 18.89 19.06 31.15
CA ASP A 625 17.96 19.18 32.30
C ASP A 625 17.99 20.55 33.00
N GLY A 626 18.71 21.54 32.45
CA GLY A 626 18.87 22.88 33.00
C GLY A 626 17.66 23.82 32.83
N ASP A 627 16.78 23.59 31.84
CA ASP A 627 15.51 24.33 31.68
C ASP A 627 14.29 23.38 31.73
N PRO A 628 13.83 23.02 32.93
CA PRO A 628 12.68 22.12 33.09
C PRO A 628 11.37 22.72 32.55
N THR A 629 11.28 24.05 32.44
CA THR A 629 10.06 24.73 32.00
C THR A 629 9.91 24.62 30.48
N GLU A 630 10.97 24.88 29.72
CA GLU A 630 10.96 24.70 28.25
C GLU A 630 10.70 23.23 27.90
N LYS A 631 11.36 22.30 28.58
CA LYS A 631 11.22 20.85 28.35
C LYS A 631 9.78 20.36 28.63
N ALA A 632 9.14 20.86 29.69
CA ALA A 632 7.75 20.56 30.00
C ALA A 632 6.78 21.13 28.95
N HIS A 633 6.96 22.38 28.54
CA HIS A 633 6.12 23.01 27.51
C HIS A 633 6.25 22.31 26.14
N LEU A 634 7.47 21.89 25.78
CA LEU A 634 7.70 21.14 24.55
C LEU A 634 7.01 19.77 24.60
N LYS A 635 7.07 19.07 25.74
CA LYS A 635 6.35 17.81 25.94
C LYS A 635 4.84 17.98 25.79
N GLU A 636 4.27 19.05 26.33
CA GLU A 636 2.84 19.37 26.16
C GLU A 636 2.47 19.57 24.69
N ASN A 637 3.25 20.36 23.95
CA ASN A 637 3.02 20.58 22.51
C ASN A 637 3.18 19.28 21.70
N ILE A 638 4.14 18.41 22.05
CA ILE A 638 4.31 17.09 21.45
C ILE A 638 3.05 16.23 21.67
N LEU A 639 2.50 16.20 22.89
CA LEU A 639 1.27 15.46 23.20
C LEU A 639 0.07 16.00 22.42
N ARG A 640 -0.10 17.32 22.31
CA ARG A 640 -1.15 17.94 21.48
C ARG A 640 -1.01 17.56 19.99
N LEU A 641 0.23 17.51 19.47
CA LEU A 641 0.50 17.08 18.09
C LEU A 641 0.18 15.60 17.87
N ILE A 642 0.42 14.75 18.88
CA ILE A 642 0.05 13.32 18.84
C ILE A 642 -1.46 13.16 18.75
N ASP A 643 -2.23 13.87 19.59
CA ASP A 643 -3.70 13.83 19.55
C ASP A 643 -4.22 14.23 18.16
N ILE A 644 -3.73 15.36 17.62
CA ILE A 644 -4.09 15.83 16.28
C ILE A 644 -3.71 14.80 15.21
N TYR A 645 -2.52 14.18 15.32
CA TYR A 645 -2.04 13.21 14.34
C TYR A 645 -2.93 11.96 14.30
N TYR A 646 -3.25 11.39 15.45
CA TYR A 646 -4.10 10.18 15.54
C TYR A 646 -5.54 10.45 15.16
N ASP A 647 -6.14 11.56 15.63
CA ASP A 647 -7.49 11.91 15.21
C ASP A 647 -7.56 12.16 13.69
N ALA A 648 -6.52 12.77 13.10
CA ALA A 648 -6.46 13.02 11.65
C ALA A 648 -6.31 11.75 10.80
N LEU A 649 -5.74 10.66 11.34
CA LEU A 649 -5.67 9.36 10.66
C LEU A 649 -7.07 8.71 10.52
N ASP A 650 -7.95 8.94 11.48
CA ASP A 650 -9.29 8.34 11.53
C ASP A 650 -10.40 9.21 10.94
N ALA A 651 -10.19 10.52 10.86
CA ALA A 651 -11.18 11.47 10.35
C ALA A 651 -11.80 11.07 8.99
N PRO A 652 -11.06 10.58 7.98
CA PRO A 652 -11.66 10.16 6.70
C PRO A 652 -12.62 8.97 6.82
N LYS A 653 -12.50 8.15 7.87
CA LYS A 653 -13.31 6.93 8.07
C LYS A 653 -14.52 7.18 8.96
N LYS A 654 -14.47 8.18 9.85
CA LYS A 654 -15.48 8.45 10.89
C LYS A 654 -16.37 9.65 10.52
N SER A 655 -15.87 10.88 10.67
CA SER A 655 -16.69 12.10 10.58
C SER A 655 -16.57 12.86 9.26
N GLY A 656 -15.44 12.68 8.55
CA GLY A 656 -15.08 13.50 7.38
C GLY A 656 -14.73 14.95 7.73
N GLU A 657 -14.58 15.28 9.02
CA GLU A 657 -14.24 16.62 9.49
C GLU A 657 -12.77 16.95 9.24
N GLN A 658 -12.53 18.25 9.00
CA GLN A 658 -11.21 18.79 8.72
C GLN A 658 -10.51 19.14 10.03
N ILE A 659 -9.56 18.30 10.45
CA ILE A 659 -8.69 18.59 11.59
C ILE A 659 -7.56 19.51 11.13
N GLU A 660 -7.39 20.64 11.79
CA GLU A 660 -6.31 21.58 11.53
C GLU A 660 -5.27 21.56 12.65
N VAL A 661 -4.00 21.67 12.26
CA VAL A 661 -2.91 21.91 13.22
C VAL A 661 -2.92 23.41 13.55
N PRO A 662 -3.03 23.81 14.83
CA PRO A 662 -2.91 25.21 15.24
C PRO A 662 -1.56 25.82 14.84
N GLU A 663 -1.52 27.14 14.59
CA GLU A 663 -0.30 27.82 14.12
C GLU A 663 0.82 27.78 15.18
N GLU A 664 0.48 27.79 16.46
CA GLU A 664 1.46 27.67 17.55
C GLU A 664 2.16 26.31 17.60
N LEU A 665 1.54 25.26 17.04
CA LEU A 665 2.14 23.92 16.95
C LEU A 665 2.91 23.71 15.64
N ARG A 666 2.85 24.65 14.70
CA ARG A 666 3.55 24.56 13.42
C ARG A 666 5.01 24.99 13.55
N VAL A 667 5.92 24.03 13.31
CA VAL A 667 7.35 24.31 13.31
C VAL A 667 7.79 24.96 12.00
N LYS A 668 8.56 26.06 12.10
CA LYS A 668 9.10 26.82 10.95
C LYS A 668 10.57 26.52 10.65
N VAL A 669 11.31 26.02 11.64
CA VAL A 669 12.74 25.68 11.54
C VAL A 669 12.93 24.21 11.90
N PHE A 670 13.52 23.46 10.98
CA PHE A 670 13.65 22.00 11.08
C PHE A 670 15.10 21.58 11.34
N PRO A 671 15.35 20.38 11.89
CA PRO A 671 16.72 19.87 12.00
C PRO A 671 17.32 19.58 10.61
N HIS A 672 18.64 19.68 10.49
CA HIS A 672 19.38 19.56 9.22
C HIS A 672 19.15 18.23 8.49
N TYR A 673 18.86 17.14 9.20
CA TYR A 673 18.57 15.84 8.58
C TYR A 673 17.17 15.72 7.95
N MET A 674 16.30 16.73 8.15
CA MET A 674 14.96 16.81 7.55
C MET A 674 14.89 17.75 6.33
N VAL A 675 15.76 18.75 6.21
CA VAL A 675 15.65 19.81 5.19
C VAL A 675 16.97 20.03 4.46
N LYS A 676 16.89 20.31 3.15
CA LYS A 676 18.06 20.33 2.27
C LYS A 676 18.90 21.61 2.21
N LYS A 677 18.53 22.81 2.75
CA LYS A 677 19.49 23.94 2.98
C LYS A 677 19.00 25.31 3.50
N LYS A 678 17.72 25.74 3.38
CA LYS A 678 17.40 27.18 3.59
C LYS A 678 16.94 27.61 5.00
N ASN A 679 16.31 26.74 5.81
CA ASN A 679 15.84 27.06 7.17
C ASN A 679 16.01 25.84 8.10
N SER A 680 17.23 25.58 8.56
CA SER A 680 17.50 24.44 9.45
C SER A 680 18.52 24.75 10.55
N TYR A 681 18.39 24.08 11.70
CA TYR A 681 19.41 24.07 12.75
C TYR A 681 20.23 22.78 12.71
N LYS A 682 21.45 22.83 13.24
CA LYS A 682 22.30 21.65 13.41
C LYS A 682 21.83 20.88 14.65
N SER A 683 21.22 19.72 14.44
CA SER A 683 20.76 18.86 15.53
C SER A 683 21.94 18.11 16.16
N THR A 684 21.98 18.12 17.49
CA THR A 684 22.90 17.32 18.31
C THR A 684 22.25 16.04 18.85
N SER A 685 20.98 15.78 18.51
CA SER A 685 20.26 14.58 18.91
C SER A 685 20.89 13.33 18.26
N ILE A 686 20.50 12.15 18.74
CA ILE A 686 20.88 10.88 18.10
C ILE A 686 20.48 10.83 16.62
N LEU A 687 19.36 11.45 16.22
CA LEU A 687 18.93 11.50 14.82
C LEU A 687 19.88 12.35 13.96
N GLY A 688 20.33 13.48 14.49
CA GLY A 688 21.36 14.33 13.87
C GLY A 688 22.70 13.62 13.74
N LYS A 689 23.14 12.95 14.82
CA LYS A 689 24.39 12.17 14.87
C LYS A 689 24.41 11.04 13.85
N ILE A 690 23.33 10.25 13.74
CA ILE A 690 23.18 9.19 12.74
C ILE A 690 23.34 9.76 11.32
N PHE A 691 22.62 10.84 11.02
CA PHE A 691 22.67 11.47 9.70
C PHE A 691 24.08 11.93 9.35
N ASP A 692 24.74 12.64 10.26
CA ASP A 692 26.08 13.18 10.06
C ASP A 692 27.12 12.07 9.90
N PHE A 693 27.01 11.00 10.70
CA PHE A 693 27.92 9.87 10.62
C PHE A 693 27.85 9.19 9.25
N VAL A 694 26.63 8.94 8.73
CA VAL A 694 26.44 8.36 7.39
C VAL A 694 26.96 9.28 6.28
N GLU A 695 26.79 10.60 6.42
CA GLU A 695 27.33 11.58 5.46
C GLU A 695 28.87 11.61 5.46
N SER A 696 29.49 11.48 6.65
CA SER A 696 30.95 11.50 6.80
C SER A 696 31.64 10.26 6.24
N TYR A 697 30.95 9.11 6.24
CA TYR A 697 31.37 7.90 5.54
C TYR A 697 31.33 8.21 4.03
N GLY A 698 32.48 8.38 3.37
CA GLY A 698 32.57 8.86 1.99
C GLY A 698 31.81 8.03 0.93
N GLU A 699 31.71 8.54 -0.29
CA GLU A 699 31.29 7.74 -1.45
C GLU A 699 32.51 6.97 -1.97
N GLU A 700 32.50 5.63 -1.87
CA GLU A 700 33.49 4.82 -2.57
C GLU A 700 33.31 5.05 -4.07
N LYS A 701 34.37 5.54 -4.73
CA LYS A 701 34.42 5.73 -6.17
C LYS A 701 34.51 4.36 -6.84
N PHE A 702 33.38 3.71 -7.07
CA PHE A 702 33.33 2.52 -7.91
C PHE A 702 33.38 2.96 -9.39
N SER A 703 34.41 2.52 -10.12
CA SER A 703 34.45 2.66 -11.57
C SER A 703 33.53 1.60 -12.17
N GLN A 704 32.34 1.99 -12.65
CA GLN A 704 31.44 1.09 -13.35
C GLN A 704 32.17 0.44 -14.53
N LYS A 705 32.45 -0.86 -14.42
CA LYS A 705 32.89 -1.66 -15.56
C LYS A 705 31.66 -1.99 -16.42
N GLU A 706 31.79 -1.81 -17.72
CA GLU A 706 30.73 -2.11 -18.68
C GLU A 706 30.39 -3.61 -18.63
N ILE A 707 29.10 -3.94 -18.47
CA ILE A 707 28.63 -5.34 -18.47
C ILE A 707 28.79 -5.88 -19.89
N GLN A 708 29.78 -6.75 -20.10
CA GLN A 708 29.97 -7.43 -21.39
C GLN A 708 29.31 -8.81 -21.36
N LYS A 709 28.62 -9.19 -22.45
CA LYS A 709 28.13 -10.57 -22.64
C LYS A 709 29.31 -11.54 -22.58
N LEU A 710 29.21 -12.57 -21.72
CA LEU A 710 30.21 -13.63 -21.63
C LEU A 710 30.44 -14.27 -23.01
N PRO A 711 31.69 -14.51 -23.43
CA PRO A 711 32.00 -15.12 -24.73
C PRO A 711 31.34 -16.49 -24.95
N CYS A 712 31.10 -17.25 -23.88
CA CYS A 712 30.44 -18.56 -23.94
C CYS A 712 28.92 -18.49 -24.24
N LEU A 713 28.29 -17.33 -24.08
CA LEU A 713 26.90 -17.06 -24.47
C LEU A 713 26.79 -16.53 -25.91
N LYS A 714 27.92 -16.40 -26.63
CA LYS A 714 27.93 -16.24 -28.09
C LYS A 714 27.91 -17.62 -28.74
N MET A 715 26.83 -18.38 -28.55
CA MET A 715 26.59 -19.54 -29.39
C MET A 715 26.32 -19.04 -30.82
N HIS A 716 27.23 -19.36 -31.74
CA HIS A 716 26.98 -19.19 -33.17
C HIS A 716 25.70 -19.94 -33.54
N PRO A 717 24.81 -19.35 -34.36
CA PRO A 717 23.64 -20.08 -34.86
C PRO A 717 24.16 -21.24 -35.73
N ARG A 718 24.09 -22.46 -35.20
CA ARG A 718 24.12 -23.65 -36.06
C ARG A 718 22.76 -23.70 -36.72
N SER A 719 22.76 -23.60 -38.05
CA SER A 719 21.61 -23.78 -38.89
C SER A 719 20.91 -25.11 -38.58
N GLY A 720 19.68 -25.03 -38.07
CA GLY A 720 18.71 -26.12 -38.04
C GLY A 720 18.27 -26.53 -36.64
N GLY A 721 17.03 -26.16 -36.30
CA GLY A 721 16.20 -26.91 -35.34
C GLY A 721 16.09 -26.31 -33.94
N ILE A 722 14.94 -25.65 -33.70
CA ILE A 722 14.20 -25.52 -32.43
C ILE A 722 15.06 -25.22 -31.19
N GLU A 723 15.12 -23.95 -30.78
CA GLU A 723 15.53 -23.58 -29.43
C GLU A 723 14.59 -22.55 -28.81
N SER A 724 14.15 -22.90 -27.60
CA SER A 724 13.53 -22.07 -26.57
C SER A 724 14.56 -21.11 -25.98
N GLU A 725 14.31 -19.80 -26.06
CA GLU A 725 15.19 -18.79 -25.46
C GLU A 725 14.75 -18.42 -24.04
N VAL A 726 15.68 -18.64 -23.10
CA VAL A 726 15.69 -18.04 -21.77
C VAL A 726 16.44 -16.71 -21.87
N GLU A 727 15.72 -15.59 -21.93
CA GLU A 727 16.34 -14.26 -21.93
C GLU A 727 16.44 -13.68 -20.51
N GLY A 728 17.69 -13.42 -20.09
CA GLY A 728 18.02 -12.63 -18.91
C GLY A 728 17.83 -11.14 -19.18
N THR A 729 16.95 -10.51 -18.41
CA THR A 729 16.69 -9.07 -18.47
C THR A 729 17.83 -8.26 -17.85
N ALA A 730 18.63 -7.58 -18.67
CA ALA A 730 19.46 -6.46 -18.21
C ALA A 730 18.56 -5.24 -17.97
N ARG A 731 18.59 -4.69 -16.75
CA ARG A 731 17.89 -3.45 -16.40
C ARG A 731 18.71 -2.25 -16.88
N GLU A 732 18.26 -1.58 -17.94
CA GLU A 732 18.72 -0.23 -18.26
C GLU A 732 18.00 0.81 -17.38
N THR A 733 18.74 1.83 -16.98
CA THR A 733 18.33 2.85 -16.00
C THR A 733 17.29 3.84 -16.56
N PRO A 734 16.40 4.44 -15.72
CA PRO A 734 15.28 5.25 -16.18
C PRO A 734 15.63 6.66 -16.71
N GLU A 735 16.89 7.11 -16.60
CA GLU A 735 17.27 8.50 -16.91
C GLU A 735 17.48 8.78 -18.40
N ARG A 736 17.39 7.75 -19.27
CA ARG A 736 17.40 7.93 -20.75
C ARG A 736 16.01 7.97 -21.39
N TYR A 737 14.94 7.77 -20.63
CA TYR A 737 13.57 7.76 -21.18
C TYR A 737 13.07 9.14 -21.62
N GLU A 738 13.64 10.25 -21.13
CA GLU A 738 13.14 11.60 -21.43
C GLU A 738 13.65 12.22 -22.75
N GLN A 739 14.65 11.62 -23.43
CA GLN A 739 15.23 12.23 -24.65
C GLN A 739 15.00 11.49 -25.97
N CYS A 740 14.33 10.32 -25.97
CA CYS A 740 14.13 9.53 -27.20
C CYS A 740 12.73 9.64 -27.85
N PHE A 741 11.77 10.36 -27.27
CA PHE A 741 10.41 10.48 -27.85
C PHE A 741 10.23 11.74 -28.71
N LYS A 742 10.84 11.72 -29.90
CA LYS A 742 10.36 12.48 -31.07
C LYS A 742 10.44 11.60 -32.31
N PRO A 743 9.34 10.96 -32.74
CA PRO A 743 9.27 10.42 -34.09
C PRO A 743 9.04 11.60 -35.05
N GLN A 744 10.08 11.95 -35.83
CA GLN A 744 9.85 12.65 -37.08
C GLN A 744 9.27 11.63 -38.07
N TRP A 745 7.97 11.71 -38.33
CA TRP A 745 7.37 11.08 -39.51
C TRP A 745 7.94 11.76 -40.76
N LYS A 746 9.09 11.29 -41.25
CA LYS A 746 9.57 11.66 -42.57
C LYS A 746 8.72 10.90 -43.59
N ARG A 747 7.98 11.67 -44.40
CA ARG A 747 7.44 11.22 -45.68
C ARG A 747 8.55 10.51 -46.45
N LYS A 748 8.36 9.25 -46.79
CA LYS A 748 8.93 8.72 -48.03
C LYS A 748 7.92 9.06 -49.11
N GLU A 749 8.34 9.93 -50.02
CA GLU A 749 7.66 10.20 -51.29
C GLU A 749 7.60 8.95 -52.17
#